data_AF-A0A1F3F5X6-F1
#
_entry.id   AF-A0A1F3F5X6-F1
#
_cell.length_a   1.000
_cell.length_b   1.000
_cell.length_c   1.000
_cell.angle_alpha   90.00
_cell.angle_beta   90.00
_cell.angle_gamma   90.00
#
_symmetry.space_group_name_H-M   'P 1'
#
loop_
_entity.id
_entity.type
_entity.pdbx_description
1 polymer ?
#
loop_
_entity_poly.entity_id
_entity_poly.type
_entity_poly.pdbx_seq_one_letter_code
_entity_poly.pdbx_strand_id
1 'polypeptide(L)'
;MHTKLNLQLLIAFLFLIPEFTTAQLSPKEAISKMKHGINLGNTLEPPFEGEWGNPPTQEYMFDMYKNEGFNFVRIPVRWDKHMSTASPFKIDQIWLNRVEQIIDWGLARDLFIVVNSHHDGWIKENYANPVNQARFDSLWSQVATRFKNKSEKLIFEIANEPVSPMTKAQNDEMHQKAIKVIRKTNPTRLIIFQGIDWGGSDGLINAAIPNDPNIIGSFHSYDPYLFGLEGKGTWGTAADITALRNKFQKVKDWSDKNNIPVFLGEFGSLKSCDYNSRMKHYKTYMELSETFGFAPAAWDDGGNFRIMERQAKSWDMDIKDILTHSSLLSPRMPKLSLFQDTIVKLDWTNPASDYDSIYIERKAPGSIYKRIAALKSDVITYSDNKLTQNKDYIFRVIAHYNNGTNLYSYPQKIFLPTYVPVLRQLYTGKPIEIPGRVEAENFDIGEDGFTYHDSDSKNTTGDLRPNEPIDIYNLGNNKYYVIDNYPGEWLEYSVNIAKKGTYDIEASIAAFTGGGTFKVKIGIVESDIIKAPTTVSWINAKTVSFQMNLEAGLQIMRLTFIEKPLFYIDFLDFKRVIPVGNQSLSSENGISIRQNNNELIIHSTTEKPVETCIIYDILGNQIKTFKNPAAFFTISKHNIRAGIYIIQVSSGNQKISKKLIIN
;
A
#
# COMPACT_ATOMS: atom_id res chain seq x y z
N MET A 1 -53.02 37.09 75.52
CA MET A 1 -53.30 36.04 76.52
C MET A 1 -53.00 34.70 75.85
N HIS A 2 -52.04 33.95 76.40
CA HIS A 2 -51.56 32.66 75.89
C HIS A 2 -52.66 31.60 75.85
N THR A 3 -52.66 30.73 74.83
CA THR A 3 -52.66 29.25 75.01
C THR A 3 -52.33 28.50 73.72
N LYS A 4 -51.80 27.28 73.90
CA LYS A 4 -51.00 26.44 72.97
C LYS A 4 -51.82 25.32 72.28
N LEU A 5 -51.22 24.80 71.19
CA LEU A 5 -51.10 23.40 70.71
C LEU A 5 -52.29 22.66 70.06
N ASN A 6 -52.10 22.22 68.79
CA ASN A 6 -51.99 20.82 68.29
C ASN A 6 -52.26 20.78 66.76
N LEU A 7 -51.27 20.54 65.90
CA LEU A 7 -50.78 19.25 65.34
C LEU A 7 -51.70 18.60 64.28
N GLN A 8 -51.08 18.31 63.12
CA GLN A 8 -51.48 17.41 62.01
C GLN A 8 -52.40 17.95 60.90
N LEU A 9 -51.81 18.22 59.72
CA LEU A 9 -52.11 17.50 58.47
C LEU A 9 -51.05 17.88 57.42
N LEU A 10 -50.08 17.00 57.17
CA LEU A 10 -49.18 17.08 56.02
C LEU A 10 -49.76 16.14 54.96
N ILE A 11 -50.33 16.69 53.89
CA ILE A 11 -50.78 15.91 52.72
C ILE A 11 -49.52 15.55 51.93
N ALA A 12 -49.11 14.29 52.05
CA ALA A 12 -48.06 13.71 51.22
C ALA A 12 -48.64 13.41 49.82
N PHE A 13 -48.22 14.19 48.82
CA PHE A 13 -48.31 13.79 47.42
C PHE A 13 -47.28 12.67 47.19
N LEU A 14 -47.76 11.43 47.13
CA LEU A 14 -46.97 10.31 46.58
C LEU A 14 -46.73 10.57 45.09
N PHE A 15 -45.49 10.92 44.74
CA PHE A 15 -44.99 10.72 43.39
C PHE A 15 -44.82 9.21 43.17
N LEU A 16 -45.81 8.59 42.52
CA LEU A 16 -45.65 7.31 41.84
C LEU A 16 -44.71 7.54 40.64
N ILE A 17 -43.41 7.39 40.85
CA ILE A 17 -42.44 7.25 39.77
C ILE A 17 -42.70 5.86 39.19
N PRO A 18 -42.98 5.71 37.87
CA PRO A 18 -43.05 4.39 37.26
C PRO A 18 -41.66 3.76 37.36
N GLU A 19 -41.54 2.64 38.06
CA GLU A 19 -40.39 1.75 37.88
C GLU A 19 -40.43 1.27 36.43
N PHE A 20 -39.67 1.91 35.56
CA PHE A 20 -39.35 1.33 34.27
C PHE A 20 -38.53 0.07 34.55
N THR A 21 -39.19 -1.09 34.56
CA THR A 21 -38.50 -2.37 34.45
C THR A 21 -37.78 -2.36 33.12
N THR A 22 -36.48 -2.06 33.11
CA THR A 22 -35.64 -2.24 31.92
C THR A 22 -35.76 -3.69 31.49
N ALA A 23 -36.25 -3.94 30.27
CA ALA A 23 -36.38 -5.29 29.76
C ALA A 23 -35.01 -5.99 29.76
N GLN A 24 -34.97 -7.22 30.26
CA GLN A 24 -33.76 -8.03 30.32
C GLN A 24 -33.17 -8.23 28.90
N LEU A 25 -31.88 -7.95 28.72
CA LEU A 25 -31.12 -8.20 27.50
C LEU A 25 -31.15 -9.69 27.17
N SER A 26 -31.59 -10.02 25.96
CA SER A 26 -31.39 -11.35 25.39
C SER A 26 -29.91 -11.59 25.06
N PRO A 27 -29.48 -12.86 24.94
CA PRO A 27 -28.12 -13.18 24.50
C PRO A 27 -27.72 -12.48 23.19
N LYS A 28 -28.64 -12.40 22.21
CA LYS A 28 -28.38 -11.79 20.91
C LYS A 28 -28.21 -10.27 21.01
N GLU A 29 -29.01 -9.60 21.84
CA GLU A 29 -28.90 -8.16 22.07
C GLU A 29 -27.62 -7.79 22.83
N ALA A 30 -27.18 -8.63 23.77
CA ALA A 30 -25.90 -8.42 24.43
C ALA A 30 -24.73 -8.54 23.44
N ILE A 31 -24.65 -9.63 22.69
CA ILE A 31 -23.59 -9.86 21.71
C ILE A 31 -23.61 -8.81 20.58
N SER A 32 -24.79 -8.34 20.16
CA SER A 32 -24.86 -7.26 19.17
C SER A 32 -24.33 -5.92 19.70
N LYS A 33 -24.35 -5.68 21.01
CA LYS A 33 -23.82 -4.46 21.65
C LYS A 33 -22.35 -4.58 22.05
N MET A 34 -21.82 -5.78 22.26
CA MET A 34 -20.42 -6.05 22.62
C MET A 34 -19.50 -6.04 21.39
N LYS A 35 -19.06 -4.86 20.94
CA LYS A 35 -18.31 -4.68 19.69
C LYS A 35 -16.81 -4.53 19.87
N HIS A 36 -16.38 -3.89 20.96
CA HIS A 36 -14.99 -3.52 21.19
C HIS A 36 -14.58 -4.05 22.56
N GLY A 37 -13.94 -5.22 22.58
CA GLY A 37 -13.60 -5.94 23.80
C GLY A 37 -12.11 -6.07 24.05
N ILE A 38 -11.77 -6.12 25.34
CA ILE A 38 -10.41 -6.39 25.83
C ILE A 38 -10.44 -7.30 27.05
N ASN A 39 -9.44 -8.16 27.19
CA ASN A 39 -9.22 -8.97 28.38
C ASN A 39 -8.36 -8.20 29.38
N LEU A 40 -8.74 -8.20 30.66
CA LEU A 40 -7.90 -7.79 31.76
C LEU A 40 -7.00 -8.98 32.19
N GLY A 41 -6.16 -9.44 31.27
CA GLY A 41 -5.32 -10.63 31.45
C GLY A 41 -4.21 -10.43 32.48
N ASN A 42 -3.65 -11.53 32.96
CA ASN A 42 -2.64 -11.65 34.02
C ASN A 42 -2.85 -10.67 35.18
N THR A 43 -4.08 -10.57 35.68
CA THR A 43 -4.48 -9.66 36.77
C THR A 43 -5.06 -10.40 37.96
N LEU A 44 -6.20 -11.07 37.79
CA LEU A 44 -6.89 -11.81 38.86
C LEU A 44 -6.81 -13.32 38.66
N GLU A 45 -6.26 -13.78 37.54
CA GLU A 45 -5.95 -15.18 37.26
C GLU A 45 -4.54 -15.66 37.65
N PRO A 46 -3.55 -14.80 37.99
CA PRO A 46 -2.39 -15.26 38.75
C PRO A 46 -2.81 -15.83 40.13
N PRO A 47 -1.98 -16.63 40.81
CA PRO A 47 -2.24 -17.11 42.17
C PRO A 47 -2.66 -16.02 43.15
N PHE A 48 -2.06 -14.82 43.04
CA PHE A 48 -2.44 -13.62 43.77
C PHE A 48 -2.35 -12.38 42.86
N GLU A 49 -3.27 -11.42 43.01
CA GLU A 49 -3.22 -10.18 42.24
C GLU A 49 -1.91 -9.42 42.48
N GLY A 50 -1.26 -8.97 41.40
CA GLY A 50 0.06 -8.34 41.43
C GLY A 50 1.21 -9.27 41.03
N GLU A 51 0.95 -10.56 40.85
CA GLU A 51 1.89 -11.51 40.25
C GLU A 51 1.89 -11.45 38.71
N TRP A 52 2.79 -12.19 38.07
CA TRP A 52 2.95 -12.29 36.60
C TRP A 52 3.23 -10.96 35.87
N GLY A 53 3.73 -9.95 36.61
CA GLY A 53 4.31 -8.74 36.04
C GLY A 53 3.35 -7.54 35.93
N ASN A 54 2.05 -7.72 36.19
CA ASN A 54 1.10 -6.62 36.20
C ASN A 54 0.87 -6.06 37.60
N PRO A 55 0.73 -4.73 37.76
CA PRO A 55 0.29 -4.16 39.03
C PRO A 55 -1.17 -4.53 39.31
N PRO A 56 -1.61 -4.52 40.59
CA PRO A 56 -3.03 -4.62 40.93
C PRO A 56 -3.87 -3.61 40.17
N THR A 57 -5.01 -4.05 39.63
CA THR A 57 -5.85 -3.20 38.78
C THR A 57 -6.38 -2.01 39.55
N GLN A 58 -6.38 -0.85 38.91
CA GLN A 58 -6.85 0.39 39.49
C GLN A 58 -8.08 0.88 38.71
N GLU A 59 -8.97 1.60 39.39
CA GLU A 59 -10.23 2.08 38.81
C GLU A 59 -10.04 2.86 37.50
N TYR A 60 -8.99 3.70 37.42
CA TYR A 60 -8.71 4.52 36.24
C TYR A 60 -8.50 3.69 34.96
N MET A 61 -8.16 2.41 35.06
CA MET A 61 -8.02 1.55 33.88
C MET A 61 -9.35 1.39 33.15
N PHE A 62 -10.48 1.37 33.88
CA PHE A 62 -11.81 1.32 33.27
C PHE A 62 -12.22 2.65 32.64
N ASP A 63 -11.76 3.79 33.18
CA ASP A 63 -11.89 5.08 32.50
C ASP A 63 -11.12 5.06 31.18
N MET A 64 -9.90 4.52 31.18
CA MET A 64 -9.09 4.40 29.97
C MET A 64 -9.75 3.48 28.94
N TYR A 65 -10.27 2.31 29.34
CA TYR A 65 -11.02 1.43 28.44
C TYR A 65 -12.19 2.18 27.80
N LYS A 66 -13.02 2.85 28.61
CA LYS A 66 -14.20 3.57 28.14
C LYS A 66 -13.83 4.73 27.20
N ASN A 67 -12.83 5.52 27.56
CA ASN A 67 -12.42 6.71 26.81
C ASN A 67 -11.85 6.37 25.43
N GLU A 68 -11.20 5.21 25.29
CA GLU A 68 -10.70 4.74 23.99
C GLU A 68 -11.76 4.06 23.13
N GLY A 69 -12.98 3.86 23.65
CA GLY A 69 -14.10 3.28 22.90
C GLY A 69 -14.34 1.78 23.12
N PHE A 70 -13.62 1.14 24.05
CA PHE A 70 -14.00 -0.21 24.48
C PHE A 70 -15.36 -0.16 25.17
N ASN A 71 -16.21 -1.15 24.88
CA ASN A 71 -17.56 -1.23 25.43
C ASN A 71 -17.82 -2.50 26.25
N PHE A 72 -16.84 -3.39 26.34
CA PHE A 72 -16.83 -4.48 27.30
C PHE A 72 -15.43 -4.93 27.72
N VAL A 73 -15.34 -5.52 28.91
CA VAL A 73 -14.09 -6.06 29.46
C VAL A 73 -14.34 -7.49 29.96
N ARG A 74 -13.47 -8.42 29.56
CA ARG A 74 -13.42 -9.76 30.12
C ARG A 74 -12.39 -9.79 31.24
N ILE A 75 -12.78 -10.30 32.40
CA ILE A 75 -11.98 -10.36 33.63
C ILE A 75 -11.76 -11.84 33.96
N PRO A 76 -10.64 -12.42 33.51
CA PRO A 76 -10.13 -13.70 34.02
C PRO A 76 -10.00 -13.70 35.54
N VAL A 77 -10.56 -14.69 36.24
CA VAL A 77 -10.40 -14.82 37.71
C VAL A 77 -10.01 -16.24 38.09
N ARG A 78 -9.00 -16.39 38.94
CA ARG A 78 -8.63 -17.65 39.58
C ARG A 78 -9.27 -17.73 40.97
N TRP A 79 -9.84 -18.88 41.30
CA TRP A 79 -10.53 -19.08 42.58
C TRP A 79 -9.85 -20.09 43.50
N ASP A 80 -9.09 -21.05 42.96
CA ASP A 80 -8.52 -22.18 43.70
C ASP A 80 -7.68 -21.80 44.93
N LYS A 81 -6.93 -20.68 44.84
CA LYS A 81 -6.10 -20.13 45.92
C LYS A 81 -6.88 -19.30 46.95
N HIS A 82 -8.10 -18.92 46.60
CA HIS A 82 -8.96 -18.04 47.38
C HIS A 82 -10.24 -18.73 47.85
N MET A 83 -10.28 -20.07 47.81
CA MET A 83 -11.41 -20.84 48.33
C MET A 83 -10.94 -22.08 49.07
N SER A 84 -11.62 -22.40 50.18
CA SER A 84 -11.32 -23.59 50.99
C SER A 84 -11.37 -24.87 50.15
N THR A 85 -10.47 -25.81 50.44
CA THR A 85 -10.49 -27.18 49.91
C THR A 85 -11.39 -28.11 50.74
N ALA A 86 -11.84 -27.68 51.92
CA ALA A 86 -12.81 -28.38 52.75
C ALA A 86 -14.21 -27.77 52.62
N SER A 87 -15.24 -28.63 52.61
CA SER A 87 -16.65 -28.23 52.63
C SER A 87 -16.93 -27.27 53.79
N PRO A 88 -17.68 -26.16 53.61
CA PRO A 88 -18.50 -25.83 52.43
C PRO A 88 -17.76 -25.09 51.31
N PHE A 89 -16.44 -25.18 51.25
CA PHE A 89 -15.59 -24.61 50.19
C PHE A 89 -15.73 -23.09 50.07
N LYS A 90 -15.79 -22.40 51.22
CA LYS A 90 -16.00 -20.95 51.27
C LYS A 90 -14.94 -20.21 50.47
N ILE A 91 -15.37 -19.25 49.66
CA ILE A 91 -14.49 -18.25 49.05
C ILE A 91 -14.10 -17.24 50.12
N ASP A 92 -12.82 -16.90 50.15
CA ASP A 92 -12.28 -15.83 50.98
C ASP A 92 -13.03 -14.51 50.70
N GLN A 93 -13.47 -13.84 51.77
CA GLN A 93 -14.31 -12.66 51.63
C GLN A 93 -13.53 -11.45 51.14
N ILE A 94 -12.22 -11.36 51.43
CA ILE A 94 -11.38 -10.27 50.94
C ILE A 94 -11.26 -10.38 49.42
N TRP A 95 -11.01 -11.59 48.92
CA TRP A 95 -10.96 -11.86 47.49
C TRP A 95 -12.29 -11.59 46.80
N LEU A 96 -13.40 -12.09 47.36
CA LEU A 96 -14.73 -11.88 46.78
C LEU A 96 -15.11 -10.39 46.72
N ASN A 97 -14.75 -9.60 47.74
CA ASN A 97 -14.92 -8.16 47.75
C ASN A 97 -14.04 -7.47 46.71
N ARG A 98 -12.81 -7.96 46.51
CA ARG A 98 -11.89 -7.42 45.51
C ARG A 98 -12.40 -7.65 44.09
N VAL A 99 -12.88 -8.84 43.78
CA VAL A 99 -13.50 -9.16 42.49
C VAL A 99 -14.75 -8.30 42.27
N GLU A 100 -15.60 -8.13 43.30
CA GLU A 100 -16.77 -7.25 43.21
C GLU A 100 -16.39 -5.81 42.86
N GLN A 101 -15.39 -5.26 43.55
CA GLN A 101 -14.93 -3.88 43.34
C GLN A 101 -14.53 -3.63 41.88
N ILE A 102 -13.79 -4.56 41.27
CA ILE A 102 -13.35 -4.44 39.87
C ILE A 102 -14.53 -4.58 38.90
N ILE A 103 -15.47 -5.48 39.16
CA ILE A 103 -16.72 -5.59 38.40
C ILE A 103 -17.49 -4.26 38.45
N ASP A 104 -17.63 -3.70 39.64
CA ASP A 104 -18.40 -2.46 39.86
C ASP A 104 -17.78 -1.26 39.14
N TRP A 105 -16.44 -1.16 39.10
CA TRP A 105 -15.76 -0.13 38.30
C TRP A 105 -16.14 -0.17 36.82
N GLY A 106 -16.22 -1.37 36.25
CA GLY A 106 -16.62 -1.56 34.87
C GLY A 106 -18.10 -1.25 34.63
N LEU A 107 -18.99 -1.83 35.45
CA LEU A 107 -20.44 -1.63 35.33
C LEU A 107 -20.85 -0.17 35.53
N ALA A 108 -20.20 0.56 36.44
CA ALA A 108 -20.43 1.99 36.66
C ALA A 108 -20.15 2.87 35.42
N ARG A 109 -19.35 2.36 34.47
CA ARG A 109 -19.01 3.01 33.19
C ARG A 109 -19.82 2.47 32.01
N ASP A 110 -20.91 1.76 32.32
CA ASP A 110 -21.83 1.19 31.35
C ASP A 110 -21.18 0.11 30.45
N LEU A 111 -20.06 -0.46 30.88
CA LEU A 111 -19.37 -1.55 30.18
C LEU A 111 -20.06 -2.88 30.45
N PHE A 112 -20.08 -3.78 29.46
CA PHE A 112 -20.34 -5.18 29.75
C PHE A 112 -19.12 -5.81 30.41
N ILE A 113 -19.35 -6.69 31.39
CA ILE A 113 -18.29 -7.33 32.17
C ILE A 113 -18.49 -8.84 32.10
N VAL A 114 -17.49 -9.56 31.61
CA VAL A 114 -17.47 -11.03 31.60
C VAL A 114 -16.54 -11.51 32.69
N VAL A 115 -17.01 -12.37 33.60
CA VAL A 115 -16.19 -12.97 34.68
C VAL A 115 -16.24 -14.48 34.57
N ASN A 116 -15.11 -15.14 34.79
CA ASN A 116 -15.00 -16.59 34.66
C ASN A 116 -14.26 -17.29 35.81
N SER A 117 -14.17 -18.61 35.69
CA SER A 117 -13.18 -19.45 36.34
C SER A 117 -12.05 -19.73 35.33
N HIS A 118 -10.86 -19.16 35.53
CA HIS A 118 -9.85 -19.10 34.48
C HIS A 118 -8.82 -20.25 34.55
N HIS A 119 -7.89 -20.17 35.49
CA HIS A 119 -6.82 -21.16 35.67
C HIS A 119 -7.08 -22.14 36.82
N ASP A 120 -8.34 -22.45 37.08
CA ASP A 120 -8.78 -23.47 38.03
C ASP A 120 -8.52 -24.89 37.47
N GLY A 121 -7.24 -25.24 37.25
CA GLY A 121 -6.84 -26.52 36.64
C GLY A 121 -7.35 -27.75 37.39
N TRP A 122 -7.53 -27.64 38.70
CA TRP A 122 -7.98 -28.73 39.58
C TRP A 122 -9.32 -29.38 39.15
N ILE A 123 -10.25 -28.61 38.56
CA ILE A 123 -11.52 -29.19 38.05
C ILE A 123 -11.32 -29.89 36.71
N LYS A 124 -10.40 -29.40 35.87
CA LYS A 124 -10.08 -29.96 34.54
C LYS A 124 -9.24 -31.23 34.65
N GLU A 125 -8.29 -31.25 35.57
CA GLU A 125 -7.36 -32.36 35.80
C GLU A 125 -8.07 -33.59 36.40
N ASN A 126 -9.13 -33.39 37.19
CA ASN A 126 -9.82 -34.50 37.85
C ASN A 126 -11.30 -34.20 38.12
N TYR A 127 -12.08 -33.98 37.06
CA TYR A 127 -13.53 -33.73 37.16
C TYR A 127 -14.30 -34.94 37.73
N ALA A 128 -13.83 -36.17 37.50
CA ALA A 128 -14.50 -37.38 37.97
C ALA A 128 -14.56 -37.47 39.51
N ASN A 129 -13.70 -36.74 40.23
CA ASN A 129 -13.73 -36.68 41.68
C ASN A 129 -14.98 -35.91 42.18
N PRO A 130 -15.90 -36.54 42.94
CA PRO A 130 -17.10 -35.89 43.43
C PRO A 130 -16.85 -34.66 44.32
N VAL A 131 -15.71 -34.64 45.04
CA VAL A 131 -15.31 -33.48 45.86
C VAL A 131 -14.99 -32.28 44.98
N ASN A 132 -14.33 -32.47 43.83
CA ASN A 132 -14.06 -31.40 42.89
C ASN A 132 -15.35 -30.89 42.26
N GLN A 133 -16.27 -31.77 41.86
CA GLN A 133 -17.59 -31.34 41.37
C GLN A 133 -18.33 -30.49 42.40
N ALA A 134 -18.41 -30.96 43.65
CA ALA A 134 -19.06 -30.23 44.73
C ALA A 134 -18.37 -28.89 45.05
N ARG A 135 -17.04 -28.83 44.97
CA ARG A 135 -16.26 -27.59 45.14
C ARG A 135 -16.58 -26.59 44.02
N PHE A 136 -16.68 -27.04 42.78
CA PHE A 136 -16.99 -26.19 41.62
C PHE A 136 -18.44 -25.70 41.64
N ASP A 137 -19.38 -26.57 42.03
CA ASP A 137 -20.77 -26.19 42.28
C ASP A 137 -20.86 -25.15 43.41
N SER A 138 -20.08 -25.31 44.49
CA SER A 138 -20.04 -24.32 45.58
C SER A 138 -19.44 -22.98 45.14
N LEU A 139 -18.40 -22.99 44.29
CA LEU A 139 -17.85 -21.79 43.68
C LEU A 139 -18.93 -21.01 42.92
N TRP A 140 -19.59 -21.65 41.95
CA TRP A 140 -20.62 -20.99 41.15
C TRP A 140 -21.85 -20.59 41.95
N SER A 141 -22.24 -21.36 42.97
CA SER A 141 -23.30 -20.99 43.90
C SER A 141 -22.99 -19.69 44.66
N GLN A 142 -21.77 -19.56 45.18
CA GLN A 142 -21.33 -18.38 45.93
C GLN A 142 -21.19 -17.15 45.02
N VAL A 143 -20.56 -17.30 43.84
CA VAL A 143 -20.41 -16.23 42.84
C VAL A 143 -21.78 -15.74 42.35
N ALA A 144 -22.66 -16.66 41.94
CA ALA A 144 -24.00 -16.32 41.48
C ALA A 144 -24.81 -15.61 42.58
N THR A 145 -24.76 -16.11 43.82
CA THR A 145 -25.46 -15.50 44.95
C THR A 145 -24.94 -14.09 45.27
N ARG A 146 -23.61 -13.90 45.24
CA ARG A 146 -22.96 -12.62 45.52
C ARG A 146 -23.40 -11.54 44.53
N PHE A 147 -23.46 -11.89 43.24
CA PHE A 147 -23.65 -10.94 42.15
C PHE A 147 -25.06 -10.92 41.56
N LYS A 148 -26.03 -11.61 42.18
CA LYS A 148 -27.41 -11.75 41.65
C LYS A 148 -28.09 -10.41 41.33
N ASN A 149 -27.84 -9.37 42.13
CA ASN A 149 -28.46 -8.05 42.00
C ASN A 149 -27.65 -7.08 41.11
N LYS A 150 -26.51 -7.50 40.56
CA LYS A 150 -25.72 -6.65 39.66
C LYS A 150 -26.43 -6.51 38.31
N SER A 151 -26.15 -5.43 37.60
CA SER A 151 -26.65 -5.16 36.25
C SER A 151 -26.52 -6.39 35.35
N GLU A 152 -27.50 -6.62 34.47
CA GLU A 152 -27.50 -7.66 33.44
C GLU A 152 -26.31 -7.60 32.47
N LYS A 153 -25.59 -6.47 32.43
CA LYS A 153 -24.32 -6.31 31.72
C LYS A 153 -23.17 -7.13 32.31
N LEU A 154 -23.32 -7.65 33.52
CA LEU A 154 -22.43 -8.68 34.07
C LEU A 154 -22.84 -10.04 33.50
N ILE A 155 -21.90 -10.74 32.88
CA ILE A 155 -22.06 -12.03 32.21
C ILE A 155 -21.13 -13.04 32.88
N PHE A 156 -21.61 -14.26 33.11
CA PHE A 156 -20.80 -15.33 33.69
C PHE A 156 -20.31 -16.27 32.60
N GLU A 157 -19.01 -16.51 32.52
CA GLU A 157 -18.41 -17.55 31.69
C GLU A 157 -17.95 -18.71 32.57
N ILE A 158 -18.48 -19.91 32.34
CA ILE A 158 -18.39 -21.01 33.32
C ILE A 158 -16.95 -21.46 33.58
N ALA A 159 -16.16 -21.62 32.54
CA ALA A 159 -14.78 -22.03 32.63
C ALA A 159 -14.03 -21.59 31.39
N ASN A 160 -12.82 -21.09 31.59
CA ASN A 160 -11.87 -20.84 30.51
C ASN A 160 -11.21 -22.15 30.06
N GLU A 161 -11.06 -22.37 28.77
CA GLU A 161 -10.22 -23.41 28.15
C GLU A 161 -10.25 -24.79 28.84
N PRO A 162 -11.41 -25.47 28.87
CA PRO A 162 -11.47 -26.88 29.25
C PRO A 162 -10.58 -27.73 28.32
N VAL A 163 -9.77 -28.61 28.90
CA VAL A 163 -8.78 -29.42 28.18
C VAL A 163 -8.53 -30.76 28.89
N SER A 164 -8.01 -31.73 28.14
CA SER A 164 -7.47 -33.00 28.64
C SER A 164 -6.65 -32.83 29.93
N PRO A 165 -6.83 -33.71 30.95
CA PRO A 165 -7.51 -35.01 30.90
C PRO A 165 -9.04 -34.97 31.02
N MET A 166 -9.67 -33.79 31.20
CA MET A 166 -11.12 -33.67 31.12
C MET A 166 -11.60 -34.18 29.76
N THR A 167 -12.59 -35.06 29.74
CA THR A 167 -13.21 -35.51 28.49
C THR A 167 -14.30 -34.54 28.04
N LYS A 168 -14.65 -34.59 26.75
CA LYS A 168 -15.76 -33.80 26.22
C LYS A 168 -17.06 -34.01 27.01
N ALA A 169 -17.41 -35.26 27.31
CA ALA A 169 -18.64 -35.58 28.05
C ALA A 169 -18.64 -34.98 29.47
N GLN A 170 -17.48 -34.98 30.13
CA GLN A 170 -17.31 -34.34 31.43
C GLN A 170 -17.42 -32.82 31.34
N ASN A 171 -16.85 -32.21 30.30
CA ASN A 171 -17.00 -30.78 30.05
C ASN A 171 -18.47 -30.37 29.83
N ASP A 172 -19.17 -31.14 29.00
CA ASP A 172 -20.60 -30.96 28.71
C ASP A 172 -21.44 -31.07 30.01
N GLU A 173 -21.15 -32.07 30.84
CA GLU A 173 -21.80 -32.26 32.13
C GLU A 173 -21.51 -31.10 33.11
N MET A 174 -20.25 -30.66 33.20
CA MET A 174 -19.81 -29.58 34.07
C MET A 174 -20.58 -28.29 33.77
N HIS A 175 -20.65 -27.90 32.48
CA HIS A 175 -21.37 -26.70 32.05
C HIS A 175 -22.87 -26.80 32.37
N GLN A 176 -23.49 -27.93 32.07
CA GLN A 176 -24.91 -28.15 32.35
C GLN A 176 -25.23 -28.12 33.85
N LYS A 177 -24.35 -28.66 34.71
CA LYS A 177 -24.48 -28.61 36.17
C LYS A 177 -24.30 -27.18 36.72
N ALA A 178 -23.24 -26.49 36.30
CA ALA A 178 -22.97 -25.12 36.72
C ALA A 178 -24.13 -24.17 36.36
N ILE A 179 -24.72 -24.30 35.17
CA ILE A 179 -25.92 -23.53 34.77
C ILE A 179 -27.08 -23.78 35.74
N LYS A 180 -27.38 -25.04 36.06
CA LYS A 180 -28.45 -25.39 37.01
C LYS A 180 -28.20 -24.79 38.40
N VAL A 181 -26.95 -24.73 38.84
CA VAL A 181 -26.56 -24.09 40.10
C VAL A 181 -26.78 -22.58 40.04
N ILE A 182 -26.28 -21.91 39.00
CA ILE A 182 -26.42 -20.45 38.81
C ILE A 182 -27.89 -20.04 38.75
N ARG A 183 -28.72 -20.79 38.02
CA ARG A 183 -30.15 -20.49 37.82
C ARG A 183 -30.98 -20.50 39.11
N LYS A 184 -30.50 -21.11 40.20
CA LYS A 184 -31.17 -21.05 41.51
C LYS A 184 -31.31 -19.62 42.05
N THR A 185 -30.38 -18.73 41.72
CA THR A 185 -30.39 -17.33 42.18
C THR A 185 -30.39 -16.31 41.05
N ASN A 186 -30.03 -16.73 39.82
CA ASN A 186 -29.89 -15.88 38.65
C ASN A 186 -30.71 -16.45 37.48
N PRO A 187 -32.05 -16.31 37.48
CA PRO A 187 -32.92 -16.95 36.48
C PRO A 187 -32.69 -16.44 35.05
N THR A 188 -32.23 -15.19 34.89
CA THR A 188 -32.10 -14.53 33.58
C THR A 188 -30.68 -14.12 33.19
N ARG A 189 -29.71 -14.24 34.10
CA ARG A 189 -28.30 -13.87 33.87
C ARG A 189 -27.75 -14.54 32.61
N LEU A 190 -27.10 -13.78 31.75
CA LEU A 190 -26.43 -14.34 30.58
C LEU A 190 -25.25 -15.22 31.01
N ILE A 191 -25.17 -16.43 30.44
CA ILE A 191 -24.11 -17.39 30.72
C ILE A 191 -23.39 -17.78 29.44
N ILE A 192 -22.07 -17.67 29.45
CA ILE A 192 -21.20 -18.16 28.39
C ILE A 192 -20.75 -19.58 28.74
N PHE A 193 -20.88 -20.50 27.79
CA PHE A 193 -20.32 -21.85 27.86
C PHE A 193 -19.27 -22.06 26.76
N GLN A 194 -18.32 -22.94 27.01
CA GLN A 194 -17.22 -23.21 26.08
C GLN A 194 -17.08 -24.72 25.83
N GLY A 195 -16.65 -25.06 24.62
CA GLY A 195 -16.28 -26.42 24.27
C GLY A 195 -14.94 -26.85 24.88
N ILE A 196 -14.55 -28.10 24.60
CA ILE A 196 -13.23 -28.64 24.95
C ILE A 196 -12.13 -28.10 24.01
N ASP A 197 -10.93 -28.66 24.07
CA ASP A 197 -9.78 -28.40 23.20
C ASP A 197 -9.28 -26.95 23.31
N TRP A 198 -9.00 -26.53 24.55
CA TRP A 198 -8.57 -25.17 24.87
C TRP A 198 -9.59 -24.12 24.40
N GLY A 199 -10.87 -24.48 24.39
CA GLY A 199 -11.92 -23.60 23.92
C GLY A 199 -11.86 -23.27 22.43
N GLY A 200 -11.24 -24.14 21.62
CA GLY A 200 -11.18 -23.97 20.18
C GLY A 200 -12.56 -24.02 19.49
N SER A 201 -12.64 -23.46 18.28
CA SER A 201 -13.88 -23.40 17.49
C SER A 201 -14.52 -24.77 17.25
N ASP A 202 -13.71 -25.79 16.96
CA ASP A 202 -14.21 -27.14 16.70
C ASP A 202 -14.73 -27.79 17.99
N GLY A 203 -14.12 -27.46 19.13
CA GLY A 203 -14.60 -27.86 20.46
C GLY A 203 -15.99 -27.31 20.74
N LEU A 204 -16.24 -26.02 20.44
CA LEU A 204 -17.57 -25.41 20.56
C LEU A 204 -18.60 -26.07 19.64
N ILE A 205 -18.26 -26.25 18.36
CA ILE A 205 -19.17 -26.80 17.35
C ILE A 205 -19.64 -28.21 17.74
N ASN A 206 -18.76 -28.99 18.37
CA ASN A 206 -19.05 -30.36 18.78
C ASN A 206 -19.65 -30.47 20.19
N ALA A 207 -19.59 -29.42 21.02
CA ALA A 207 -20.07 -29.45 22.40
C ALA A 207 -21.57 -29.78 22.49
N ALA A 208 -21.98 -30.43 23.59
CA ALA A 208 -23.41 -30.55 23.87
C ALA A 208 -23.95 -29.16 24.27
N ILE A 209 -25.07 -28.76 23.68
CA ILE A 209 -25.70 -27.48 23.99
C ILE A 209 -26.46 -27.59 25.32
N PRO A 210 -26.14 -26.77 26.33
CA PRO A 210 -26.91 -26.75 27.56
C PRO A 210 -28.37 -26.35 27.30
N ASN A 211 -29.31 -27.01 27.99
CA ASN A 211 -30.72 -26.64 27.88
C ASN A 211 -31.03 -25.39 28.71
N ASP A 212 -30.75 -24.21 28.15
CA ASP A 212 -30.99 -22.91 28.78
C ASP A 212 -31.18 -21.81 27.71
N PRO A 213 -32.17 -20.91 27.85
CA PRO A 213 -32.45 -19.90 26.82
C PRO A 213 -31.51 -18.69 26.85
N ASN A 214 -30.74 -18.50 27.93
CA ASN A 214 -29.93 -17.31 28.17
C ASN A 214 -28.42 -17.61 28.06
N ILE A 215 -28.06 -18.46 27.08
CA ILE A 215 -26.68 -18.89 26.85
C ILE A 215 -26.03 -18.26 25.62
N ILE A 216 -24.71 -18.19 25.68
CA ILE A 216 -23.81 -17.69 24.64
C ILE A 216 -22.71 -18.76 24.44
N GLY A 217 -22.40 -19.11 23.19
CA GLY A 217 -21.28 -20.00 22.89
C GLY A 217 -19.97 -19.22 22.80
N SER A 218 -18.88 -19.74 23.37
CA SER A 218 -17.55 -19.11 23.29
C SER A 218 -16.52 -19.98 22.57
N PHE A 219 -15.64 -19.33 21.82
CA PHE A 219 -14.40 -19.93 21.33
C PHE A 219 -13.22 -18.95 21.41
N HIS A 220 -12.00 -19.46 21.44
CA HIS A 220 -10.76 -18.70 21.32
C HIS A 220 -10.06 -18.96 19.99
N SER A 221 -9.28 -17.99 19.51
CA SER A 221 -8.53 -18.17 18.28
C SER A 221 -7.28 -17.29 18.23
N TYR A 222 -6.13 -17.96 18.13
CA TYR A 222 -4.81 -17.37 17.91
C TYR A 222 -4.22 -17.83 16.57
N ASP A 223 -5.10 -18.17 15.63
CA ASP A 223 -4.72 -18.85 14.40
C ASP A 223 -3.97 -17.93 13.43
N PRO A 224 -2.99 -18.46 12.68
CA PRO A 224 -2.42 -19.79 12.84
C PRO A 224 -1.46 -19.84 14.03
N TYR A 225 -1.44 -20.98 14.74
CA TYR A 225 -0.66 -21.17 15.97
C TYR A 225 0.80 -20.67 15.88
N LEU A 226 1.53 -21.06 14.82
CA LEU A 226 2.93 -20.66 14.64
C LEU A 226 3.11 -19.14 14.58
N PHE A 227 2.17 -18.43 13.97
CA PHE A 227 2.21 -16.97 13.92
C PHE A 227 1.72 -16.39 15.26
N GLY A 228 0.48 -16.67 15.65
CA GLY A 228 -0.18 -16.00 16.77
C GLY A 228 0.42 -16.31 18.13
N LEU A 229 0.88 -17.54 18.37
CA LEU A 229 1.38 -18.04 19.67
C LEU A 229 2.87 -18.35 19.71
N GLU A 230 3.56 -18.46 18.57
CA GLU A 230 5.03 -18.64 18.55
C GLU A 230 5.79 -17.47 17.90
N GLY A 231 5.10 -16.51 17.30
CA GLY A 231 5.72 -15.33 16.69
C GLY A 231 6.56 -15.63 15.46
N LYS A 232 6.27 -16.73 14.76
CA LYS A 232 7.04 -17.22 13.61
C LYS A 232 6.37 -16.88 12.28
N GLY A 233 7.20 -16.47 11.32
CA GLY A 233 6.78 -16.23 9.94
C GLY A 233 5.98 -14.95 9.74
N THR A 234 5.34 -14.85 8.58
CA THR A 234 4.47 -13.74 8.17
C THR A 234 3.04 -14.23 7.98
N TRP A 235 2.09 -13.31 8.02
CA TRP A 235 0.66 -13.62 7.87
C TRP A 235 -0.05 -12.54 7.05
N GLY A 236 -1.02 -12.95 6.24
CA GLY A 236 -1.95 -12.04 5.57
C GLY A 236 -2.03 -12.22 4.06
N THR A 237 -1.60 -13.36 3.54
CA THR A 237 -1.90 -13.77 2.16
C THR A 237 -3.41 -14.01 1.99
N ALA A 238 -3.87 -14.10 0.74
CA ALA A 238 -5.28 -14.45 0.48
C ALA A 238 -5.65 -15.83 1.07
N ALA A 239 -4.70 -16.77 1.07
CA ALA A 239 -4.89 -18.10 1.66
C ALA A 239 -5.05 -18.03 3.18
N ASP A 240 -4.20 -17.26 3.87
CA ASP A 240 -4.28 -17.05 5.32
C ASP A 240 -5.64 -16.48 5.74
N ILE A 241 -6.07 -15.43 5.04
CA ILE A 241 -7.34 -14.74 5.29
C ILE A 241 -8.53 -15.68 5.01
N THR A 242 -8.45 -16.51 3.97
CA THR A 242 -9.48 -17.50 3.63
C THR A 242 -9.56 -18.60 4.68
N ALA A 243 -8.41 -19.10 5.15
CA ALA A 243 -8.37 -20.12 6.19
C ALA A 243 -9.03 -19.64 7.49
N LEU A 244 -8.71 -18.42 7.93
CA LEU A 244 -9.33 -17.83 9.12
C LEU A 244 -10.84 -17.59 8.93
N ARG A 245 -11.24 -17.05 7.77
CA ARG A 245 -12.66 -16.86 7.43
C ARG A 245 -13.45 -18.17 7.45
N ASN A 246 -12.89 -19.25 6.90
CA ASN A 246 -13.56 -20.55 6.88
C ASN A 246 -13.81 -21.09 8.30
N LYS A 247 -12.89 -20.83 9.24
CA LYS A 247 -13.10 -21.16 10.66
C LYS A 247 -14.25 -20.36 11.26
N PHE A 248 -14.29 -19.05 11.03
CA PHE A 248 -15.39 -18.19 11.49
C PHE A 248 -16.74 -18.58 10.88
N GLN A 249 -16.77 -18.92 9.58
CA GLN A 249 -17.99 -19.37 8.90
C GLN A 249 -18.56 -20.64 9.55
N LYS A 250 -17.73 -21.64 9.86
CA LYS A 250 -18.20 -22.86 10.54
C LYS A 250 -18.85 -22.57 11.89
N VAL A 251 -18.27 -21.64 12.66
CA VAL A 251 -18.85 -21.20 13.94
C VAL A 251 -20.17 -20.44 13.71
N LYS A 252 -20.25 -19.63 12.66
CA LYS A 252 -21.48 -18.92 12.30
C LYS A 252 -22.59 -19.89 11.88
N ASP A 253 -22.27 -20.90 11.07
CA ASP A 253 -23.24 -21.91 10.64
C ASP A 253 -23.79 -22.68 11.86
N TRP A 254 -22.92 -23.02 12.81
CA TRP A 254 -23.33 -23.60 14.09
C TRP A 254 -24.21 -22.63 14.91
N SER A 255 -23.84 -21.35 14.98
CA SER A 255 -24.58 -20.31 15.70
C SER A 255 -26.00 -20.17 15.16
N ASP A 256 -26.14 -20.10 13.83
CA ASP A 256 -27.44 -19.95 13.16
C ASP A 256 -28.31 -21.19 13.32
N LYS A 257 -27.72 -22.37 13.11
CA LYS A 257 -28.42 -23.65 13.27
C LYS A 257 -29.02 -23.81 14.66
N ASN A 258 -28.30 -23.37 15.69
CA ASN A 258 -28.68 -23.57 17.08
C ASN A 258 -29.34 -22.34 17.71
N ASN A 259 -29.42 -21.22 16.98
CA ASN A 259 -29.95 -19.94 17.46
C ASN A 259 -29.20 -19.40 18.71
N ILE A 260 -27.91 -19.67 18.82
CA ILE A 260 -27.06 -19.27 19.95
C ILE A 260 -26.02 -18.25 19.47
N PRO A 261 -25.97 -17.03 20.05
CA PRO A 261 -24.98 -16.03 19.65
C PRO A 261 -23.59 -16.38 20.20
N VAL A 262 -22.57 -15.78 19.60
CA VAL A 262 -21.17 -16.21 19.78
C VAL A 262 -20.29 -15.10 20.34
N PHE A 263 -19.48 -15.48 21.32
CA PHE A 263 -18.44 -14.70 21.93
C PHE A 263 -17.06 -15.23 21.50
N LEU A 264 -16.22 -14.39 20.91
CA LEU A 264 -14.81 -14.69 20.68
C LEU A 264 -14.05 -14.20 21.90
N GLY A 265 -13.88 -15.10 22.89
CA GLY A 265 -13.41 -14.74 24.23
C GLY A 265 -11.97 -14.27 24.27
N GLU A 266 -11.14 -14.79 23.37
CA GLU A 266 -9.74 -14.42 23.23
C GLU A 266 -9.29 -14.52 21.79
N PHE A 267 -8.55 -13.50 21.35
CA PHE A 267 -7.75 -13.55 20.14
C PHE A 267 -6.57 -12.59 20.26
N GLY A 268 -5.55 -12.80 19.44
CA GLY A 268 -4.42 -11.90 19.33
C GLY A 268 -3.22 -12.54 18.68
N SER A 269 -2.12 -11.78 18.64
CA SER A 269 -0.81 -12.26 18.20
C SER A 269 0.31 -11.59 19.02
N LEU A 270 1.36 -12.38 19.31
CA LEU A 270 2.52 -11.94 20.08
C LEU A 270 3.17 -10.68 19.49
N LYS A 271 3.73 -9.82 20.36
CA LYS A 271 4.49 -8.63 20.00
C LYS A 271 5.73 -8.92 19.13
N SER A 272 6.26 -10.14 19.20
CA SER A 272 7.40 -10.61 18.40
C SER A 272 7.05 -10.92 16.94
N CYS A 273 5.76 -11.01 16.59
CA CYS A 273 5.33 -11.24 15.22
C CYS A 273 5.83 -10.12 14.28
N ASP A 274 6.00 -10.44 12.99
CA ASP A 274 6.22 -9.43 11.97
C ASP A 274 5.16 -8.31 12.08
N TYR A 275 5.63 -7.06 12.12
CA TYR A 275 4.79 -5.91 12.45
C TYR A 275 3.62 -5.76 11.48
N ASN A 276 3.87 -5.81 10.17
CA ASN A 276 2.84 -5.60 9.16
C ASN A 276 1.81 -6.73 9.18
N SER A 277 2.29 -7.97 9.35
CA SER A 277 1.45 -9.15 9.53
C SER A 277 0.56 -9.03 10.77
N ARG A 278 1.12 -8.59 11.91
CA ARG A 278 0.41 -8.43 13.20
C ARG A 278 -0.72 -7.41 13.08
N MET A 279 -0.46 -6.24 12.49
CA MET A 279 -1.50 -5.22 12.29
C MET A 279 -2.65 -5.72 11.41
N LYS A 280 -2.31 -6.43 10.33
CA LYS A 280 -3.29 -7.01 9.42
C LYS A 280 -4.09 -8.15 10.07
N HIS A 281 -3.45 -8.93 10.93
CA HIS A 281 -4.06 -10.02 11.70
C HIS A 281 -5.15 -9.49 12.63
N TYR A 282 -4.83 -8.56 13.52
CA TYR A 282 -5.83 -7.92 14.41
C TYR A 282 -6.99 -7.29 13.64
N LYS A 283 -6.70 -6.58 12.54
CA LYS A 283 -7.75 -5.98 11.70
C LYS A 283 -8.66 -7.04 11.09
N THR A 284 -8.10 -8.15 10.64
CA THR A 284 -8.89 -9.23 10.05
C THR A 284 -9.81 -9.88 11.08
N TYR A 285 -9.34 -10.10 12.31
CA TYR A 285 -10.23 -10.59 13.39
C TYR A 285 -11.40 -9.65 13.65
N MET A 286 -11.15 -8.33 13.70
CA MET A 286 -12.23 -7.34 13.88
C MET A 286 -13.22 -7.36 12.72
N GLU A 287 -12.75 -7.36 11.47
CA GLU A 287 -13.62 -7.40 10.28
C GLU A 287 -14.43 -8.71 10.19
N LEU A 288 -13.82 -9.86 10.50
CA LEU A 288 -14.53 -11.14 10.51
C LEU A 288 -15.54 -11.18 11.65
N SER A 289 -15.20 -10.67 12.84
CA SER A 289 -16.13 -10.61 13.97
C SER A 289 -17.34 -9.73 13.65
N GLU A 290 -17.14 -8.59 12.98
CA GLU A 290 -18.23 -7.75 12.49
C GLU A 290 -19.06 -8.45 11.42
N THR A 291 -18.42 -9.09 10.43
CA THR A 291 -19.07 -9.84 9.34
C THR A 291 -19.96 -10.96 9.87
N PHE A 292 -19.48 -11.70 10.86
CA PHE A 292 -20.16 -12.87 11.41
C PHE A 292 -21.01 -12.57 12.66
N GLY A 293 -20.99 -11.33 13.14
CA GLY A 293 -21.78 -10.90 14.30
C GLY A 293 -21.29 -11.48 15.63
N PHE A 294 -19.98 -11.71 15.77
CA PHE A 294 -19.37 -12.18 17.01
C PHE A 294 -18.94 -10.99 17.88
N ALA A 295 -18.91 -11.18 19.19
CA ALA A 295 -18.35 -10.22 20.13
C ALA A 295 -16.88 -10.56 20.44
N PRO A 296 -15.88 -9.78 19.97
CA PRO A 296 -14.47 -10.13 20.09
C PRO A 296 -13.78 -9.46 21.27
N ALA A 297 -13.10 -10.24 22.11
CA ALA A 297 -12.25 -9.72 23.20
C ALA A 297 -10.77 -10.00 22.90
N ALA A 298 -9.99 -8.93 22.68
CA ALA A 298 -8.56 -9.06 22.44
C ALA A 298 -7.83 -9.46 23.73
N TRP A 299 -6.91 -10.42 23.67
CA TRP A 299 -6.10 -10.82 24.82
C TRP A 299 -5.06 -9.75 25.15
N ASP A 300 -5.12 -9.16 26.35
CA ASP A 300 -4.11 -8.22 26.87
C ASP A 300 -3.58 -8.72 28.21
N ASP A 301 -2.47 -9.45 28.14
CA ASP A 301 -1.76 -10.01 29.28
C ASP A 301 -0.82 -9.01 29.98
N GLY A 302 -0.71 -7.77 29.49
CA GLY A 302 0.30 -6.81 29.93
C GLY A 302 1.75 -7.18 29.58
N GLY A 303 1.96 -8.29 28.87
CA GLY A 303 3.24 -8.88 28.52
C GLY A 303 3.44 -9.02 27.01
N ASN A 304 3.37 -10.25 26.50
CA ASN A 304 3.68 -10.52 25.09
C ASN A 304 2.53 -10.17 24.15
N PHE A 305 1.29 -10.15 24.63
CA PHE A 305 0.12 -9.70 23.90
C PHE A 305 -0.26 -8.25 24.21
N ARG A 306 0.54 -7.57 25.04
CA ARG A 306 0.24 -6.25 25.60
C ARG A 306 -0.38 -5.27 24.62
N ILE A 307 -1.52 -4.71 25.04
CA ILE A 307 -2.24 -3.63 24.35
C ILE A 307 -2.17 -2.36 25.21
N MET A 308 -2.45 -2.47 26.51
CA MET A 308 -2.27 -1.39 27.47
C MET A 308 -0.95 -1.52 28.23
N GLU A 309 -0.15 -0.47 28.25
CA GLU A 309 0.97 -0.33 29.17
C GLU A 309 0.46 0.25 30.50
N ARG A 310 0.10 -0.65 31.42
CA ARG A 310 -0.65 -0.33 32.64
C ARG A 310 0.09 0.61 33.58
N GLN A 311 1.41 0.46 33.71
CA GLN A 311 2.25 1.30 34.57
C GLN A 311 2.44 2.70 33.99
N ALA A 312 2.71 2.80 32.68
CA ALA A 312 2.89 4.08 32.01
C ALA A 312 1.55 4.77 31.66
N LYS A 313 0.41 4.10 31.89
CA LYS A 313 -0.93 4.59 31.56
C LYS A 313 -1.04 5.01 30.10
N SER A 314 -0.51 4.16 29.21
CA SER A 314 -0.48 4.40 27.77
C SER A 314 -0.88 3.16 26.98
N TRP A 315 -1.00 3.31 25.67
CA TRP A 315 -1.49 2.27 24.76
C TRP A 315 -0.44 1.93 23.70
N ASP A 316 -0.40 0.67 23.28
CA ASP A 316 -0.02 0.34 21.90
C ASP A 316 -1.11 0.94 20.99
N MET A 317 -0.86 2.18 20.54
CA MET A 317 -1.84 2.94 19.76
C MET A 317 -2.27 2.20 18.50
N ASP A 318 -1.39 1.40 17.90
CA ASP A 318 -1.66 0.76 16.62
C ASP A 318 -2.72 -0.35 16.78
N ILE A 319 -2.52 -1.24 17.76
CA ILE A 319 -3.50 -2.28 18.07
C ILE A 319 -4.77 -1.68 18.67
N LYS A 320 -4.64 -0.76 19.62
CA LYS A 320 -5.80 -0.13 20.26
C LYS A 320 -6.70 0.56 19.23
N ASP A 321 -6.15 1.32 18.28
CA ASP A 321 -6.93 2.00 17.25
C ASP A 321 -7.55 1.01 16.26
N ILE A 322 -6.88 -0.12 15.97
CA ILE A 322 -7.52 -1.22 15.22
C ILE A 322 -8.74 -1.72 16.00
N LEU A 323 -8.62 -1.99 17.29
CA LEU A 323 -9.70 -2.59 18.07
C LEU A 323 -10.91 -1.68 18.27
N THR A 324 -10.72 -0.36 18.27
CA THR A 324 -11.74 0.62 18.68
C THR A 324 -12.26 1.49 17.54
N HIS A 325 -11.50 1.63 16.44
CA HIS A 325 -11.85 2.51 15.33
C HIS A 325 -11.89 1.81 13.96
N SER A 326 -11.77 0.49 13.94
CA SER A 326 -11.96 -0.30 12.72
C SER A 326 -13.40 -0.76 12.56
N SER A 327 -13.87 -0.74 11.32
CA SER A 327 -15.06 -1.44 10.88
C SER A 327 -14.89 -1.98 9.46
N LEU A 328 -15.91 -2.66 8.95
CA LEU A 328 -16.03 -3.04 7.54
C LEU A 328 -16.03 -1.82 6.61
N LEU A 329 -16.37 -0.63 7.12
CA LEU A 329 -16.36 0.61 6.35
C LEU A 329 -15.03 1.37 6.47
N SER A 330 -13.99 0.85 7.11
CA SER A 330 -12.68 1.53 7.13
C SER A 330 -11.93 1.39 5.80
N PRO A 331 -11.02 2.33 5.44
CA PRO A 331 -10.10 2.14 4.33
C PRO A 331 -9.31 0.84 4.46
N ARG A 332 -9.16 0.11 3.34
CA ARG A 332 -8.58 -1.24 3.31
C ARG A 332 -7.35 -1.32 2.42
N MET A 333 -6.57 -2.37 2.66
CA MET A 333 -5.39 -2.73 1.88
C MET A 333 -4.39 -1.57 1.68
N PRO A 334 -4.05 -0.80 2.73
CA PRO A 334 -2.96 0.15 2.62
C PRO A 334 -1.71 -0.58 2.15
N LYS A 335 -1.12 -0.09 1.06
CA LYS A 335 0.09 -0.63 0.45
C LYS A 335 1.11 0.47 0.36
N LEU A 336 2.27 0.24 0.97
CA LEU A 336 3.42 1.13 0.85
C LEU A 336 4.39 0.60 -0.21
N SER A 337 4.89 1.48 -1.05
CA SER A 337 5.97 1.20 -2.00
C SER A 337 6.95 2.37 -2.06
N LEU A 338 8.19 2.07 -2.46
CA LEU A 338 9.16 3.10 -2.79
C LEU A 338 8.95 3.53 -4.25
N PHE A 339 9.00 4.84 -4.47
CA PHE A 339 8.94 5.47 -5.78
C PHE A 339 10.13 6.44 -5.89
N GLN A 340 10.88 6.38 -7.00
CA GLN A 340 12.07 7.23 -7.23
C GLN A 340 13.05 7.27 -6.03
N ASP A 341 13.16 6.15 -5.30
CA ASP A 341 14.04 5.90 -4.13
C ASP A 341 14.00 6.89 -2.95
N THR A 342 13.17 7.92 -3.05
CA THR A 342 13.07 9.04 -2.09
C THR A 342 11.62 9.33 -1.70
N ILE A 343 10.65 8.71 -2.39
CA ILE A 343 9.23 8.93 -2.19
C ILE A 343 8.61 7.63 -1.70
N VAL A 344 7.86 7.70 -0.59
CA VAL A 344 6.98 6.60 -0.19
C VAL A 344 5.61 6.86 -0.78
N LYS A 345 5.14 5.93 -1.60
CA LYS A 345 3.78 5.92 -2.14
C LYS A 345 2.91 5.04 -1.26
N LEU A 346 1.72 5.53 -0.94
CA LEU A 346 0.66 4.85 -0.20
C LEU A 346 -0.56 4.72 -1.10
N ASP A 347 -0.97 3.50 -1.40
CA ASP A 347 -2.20 3.17 -2.15
C ASP A 347 -3.18 2.44 -1.21
N TRP A 348 -4.49 2.64 -1.37
CA TRP A 348 -5.53 1.95 -0.58
C TRP A 348 -6.83 1.80 -1.36
N THR A 349 -7.84 1.18 -0.74
CA THR A 349 -9.21 1.09 -1.27
C THR A 349 -10.22 1.57 -0.24
N ASN A 350 -11.28 2.22 -0.71
CA ASN A 350 -12.37 2.74 0.10
C ASN A 350 -13.61 1.83 -0.07
N PRO A 351 -14.00 1.04 0.95
CA PRO A 351 -15.20 0.20 0.85
C PRO A 351 -16.51 0.99 0.94
N ALA A 352 -16.49 2.20 1.49
CA ALA A 352 -17.62 3.14 1.47
C ALA A 352 -17.30 4.36 0.61
N SER A 353 -18.35 5.02 0.11
CA SER A 353 -18.25 6.19 -0.78
C SER A 353 -18.79 7.48 -0.15
N ASP A 354 -19.27 7.40 1.08
CA ASP A 354 -19.93 8.48 1.83
C ASP A 354 -19.02 9.14 2.89
N TYR A 355 -17.72 8.85 2.85
CA TYR A 355 -16.75 9.60 3.66
C TYR A 355 -16.74 11.07 3.25
N ASP A 356 -16.48 11.97 4.20
CA ASP A 356 -16.33 13.40 3.91
C ASP A 356 -14.90 13.75 3.50
N SER A 357 -13.90 13.10 4.11
CA SER A 357 -12.49 13.28 3.77
C SER A 357 -11.65 12.06 4.11
N ILE A 358 -10.46 11.98 3.50
CA ILE A 358 -9.43 11.01 3.87
C ILE A 358 -8.27 11.75 4.53
N TYR A 359 -7.86 11.31 5.72
CA TYR A 359 -6.63 11.80 6.37
C TYR A 359 -5.53 10.76 6.25
N ILE A 360 -4.32 11.24 5.99
CA ILE A 360 -3.10 10.43 6.02
C ILE A 360 -2.32 10.82 7.26
N GLU A 361 -2.01 9.83 8.08
CA GLU A 361 -1.16 10.00 9.24
C GLU A 361 0.10 9.14 9.15
N ARG A 362 1.19 9.68 9.70
CA ARG A 362 2.51 9.06 9.71
C ARG A 362 3.18 9.23 11.06
N LYS A 363 3.94 8.23 11.49
CA LYS A 363 4.88 8.31 12.61
C LYS A 363 6.19 7.60 12.30
N ALA A 364 7.23 7.93 13.06
CA ALA A 364 8.38 7.04 13.22
C ALA A 364 8.10 6.03 14.35
N PRO A 365 8.76 4.86 14.37
CA PRO A 365 8.67 3.94 15.51
C PRO A 365 8.95 4.65 16.84
N GLY A 366 8.11 4.40 17.85
CA GLY A 366 8.22 5.02 19.18
C GLY A 366 7.77 6.48 19.27
N SER A 367 7.24 7.08 18.19
CA SER A 367 6.69 8.44 18.20
C SER A 367 5.17 8.47 18.06
N ILE A 368 4.56 9.65 18.19
CA ILE A 368 3.12 9.86 17.98
C ILE A 368 2.78 10.07 16.50
N TYR A 369 1.57 9.71 16.11
CA TYR A 369 1.06 10.02 14.77
C TYR A 369 0.94 11.52 14.55
N LYS A 370 1.28 11.94 13.33
CA LYS A 370 1.02 13.29 12.82
C LYS A 370 0.21 13.17 11.55
N ARG A 371 -0.84 13.99 11.43
CA ARG A 371 -1.54 14.18 10.17
C ARG A 371 -0.61 14.90 9.19
N ILE A 372 -0.35 14.25 8.07
CA ILE A 372 0.52 14.77 7.00
C ILE A 372 -0.28 15.22 5.78
N ALA A 373 -1.53 14.75 5.63
CA ALA A 373 -2.42 15.21 4.57
C ALA A 373 -3.90 15.10 4.99
N ALA A 374 -4.72 15.96 4.38
CA ALA A 374 -6.18 15.85 4.34
C ALA A 374 -6.62 15.94 2.87
N LEU A 375 -7.34 14.92 2.42
CA LEU A 375 -7.64 14.65 1.02
C LEU A 375 -9.15 14.54 0.84
N LYS A 376 -9.62 14.68 -0.40
CA LYS A 376 -11.01 14.39 -0.75
C LYS A 376 -11.32 12.90 -0.53
N SER A 377 -12.59 12.58 -0.32
CA SER A 377 -13.05 11.23 0.02
C SER A 377 -12.85 10.18 -1.07
N ASP A 378 -12.76 10.59 -2.32
CA ASP A 378 -12.53 9.74 -3.50
C ASP A 378 -11.04 9.44 -3.76
N VAL A 379 -10.12 10.08 -3.02
CA VAL A 379 -8.69 9.84 -3.17
C VAL A 379 -8.32 8.47 -2.59
N ILE A 380 -7.54 7.71 -3.36
CA ILE A 380 -7.09 6.34 -3.03
C ILE A 380 -5.56 6.17 -3.07
N THR A 381 -4.82 7.28 -3.25
CA THR A 381 -3.37 7.27 -3.34
C THR A 381 -2.76 8.56 -2.78
N TYR A 382 -1.57 8.46 -2.19
CA TYR A 382 -0.80 9.58 -1.66
C TYR A 382 0.70 9.30 -1.75
N SER A 383 1.50 10.33 -2.07
CA SER A 383 2.96 10.25 -2.11
C SER A 383 3.58 11.19 -1.10
N ASP A 384 4.47 10.66 -0.25
CA ASP A 384 5.23 11.43 0.73
C ASP A 384 6.70 11.54 0.31
N ASN A 385 7.13 12.77 0.02
CA ASN A 385 8.51 13.10 -0.33
C ASN A 385 9.23 13.88 0.78
N LYS A 386 8.62 14.02 1.97
CA LYS A 386 9.17 14.76 3.11
C LYS A 386 9.71 13.79 4.16
N LEU A 387 10.55 12.86 3.71
CA LEU A 387 11.09 11.76 4.49
C LEU A 387 12.61 11.83 4.55
N THR A 388 13.18 11.54 5.71
CA THR A 388 14.61 11.26 5.85
C THR A 388 14.86 9.78 5.61
N GLN A 389 15.91 9.47 4.86
CA GLN A 389 16.31 8.10 4.51
C GLN A 389 16.94 7.34 5.68
N ASN A 390 17.21 6.06 5.44
CA ASN A 390 17.74 5.08 6.40
C ASN A 390 16.85 4.98 7.66
N LYS A 391 15.53 4.91 7.47
CA LYS A 391 14.58 4.99 8.59
C LYS A 391 13.26 4.29 8.31
N ASP A 392 12.70 3.69 9.35
CA ASP A 392 11.34 3.15 9.37
C ASP A 392 10.28 4.26 9.50
N TYR A 393 9.20 4.11 8.75
CA TYR A 393 7.98 4.92 8.86
C TYR A 393 6.76 4.03 8.94
N ILE A 394 5.78 4.48 9.72
CA ILE A 394 4.49 3.83 9.86
C ILE A 394 3.41 4.79 9.38
N PHE A 395 2.60 4.35 8.43
CA PHE A 395 1.50 5.12 7.84
C PHE A 395 0.16 4.47 8.13
N ARG A 396 -0.89 5.28 8.20
CA ARG A 396 -2.29 4.83 8.20
C ARG A 396 -3.18 5.80 7.45
N VAL A 397 -4.30 5.27 6.98
CA VAL A 397 -5.36 6.01 6.29
C VAL A 397 -6.58 6.08 7.21
N ILE A 398 -7.17 7.26 7.34
CA ILE A 398 -8.36 7.49 8.17
C ILE A 398 -9.47 8.04 7.28
N ALA A 399 -10.60 7.36 7.24
CA ALA A 399 -11.83 7.93 6.69
C ALA A 399 -12.53 8.76 7.76
N HIS A 400 -12.77 10.03 7.46
CA HIS A 400 -13.40 10.98 8.37
C HIS A 400 -14.81 11.33 7.92
N TYR A 401 -15.73 11.36 8.87
CA TYR A 401 -17.11 11.83 8.70
C TYR A 401 -17.34 13.14 9.47
N ASN A 402 -18.19 14.02 8.95
CA ASN A 402 -18.53 15.31 9.53
C ASN A 402 -19.20 15.21 10.91
N ASN A 403 -19.75 14.04 11.25
CA ASN A 403 -20.27 13.76 12.59
C ASN A 403 -19.16 13.50 13.64
N GLY A 404 -17.88 13.60 13.23
CA GLY A 404 -16.71 13.40 14.08
C GLY A 404 -16.17 11.95 14.07
N THR A 405 -16.87 11.01 13.43
CA THR A 405 -16.43 9.61 13.37
C THR A 405 -15.18 9.49 12.50
N ASN A 406 -14.20 8.72 12.98
CA ASN A 406 -12.98 8.37 12.26
C ASN A 406 -12.88 6.86 12.17
N LEU A 407 -12.77 6.32 10.95
CA LEU A 407 -12.56 4.91 10.68
C LEU A 407 -11.16 4.67 10.14
N TYR A 408 -10.41 3.79 10.79
CA TYR A 408 -8.97 3.66 10.60
C TYR A 408 -8.65 2.41 9.78
N SER A 409 -7.76 2.54 8.81
CA SER A 409 -7.04 1.40 8.27
C SER A 409 -6.13 0.80 9.34
N TYR A 410 -5.73 -0.46 9.18
CA TYR A 410 -4.56 -0.95 9.89
C TYR A 410 -3.31 -0.19 9.42
N PRO A 411 -2.32 0.09 10.28
CA PRO A 411 -1.12 0.77 9.86
C PRO A 411 -0.17 -0.16 9.08
N GLN A 412 0.68 0.42 8.25
CA GLN A 412 1.75 -0.26 7.54
C GLN A 412 3.08 0.41 7.81
N LYS A 413 4.11 -0.41 8.01
CA LYS A 413 5.49 -0.01 8.18
C LYS A 413 6.28 -0.24 6.89
N ILE A 414 7.11 0.73 6.53
CA ILE A 414 8.09 0.62 5.45
C ILE A 414 9.43 1.18 5.92
N PHE A 415 10.51 0.53 5.51
CA PHE A 415 11.86 1.08 5.64
C PHE A 415 12.20 1.89 4.39
N LEU A 416 12.56 3.16 4.55
CA LEU A 416 13.08 4.00 3.47
C LEU A 416 14.62 3.89 3.49
N PRO A 417 15.25 3.18 2.53
CA PRO A 417 16.70 3.03 2.47
C PRO A 417 17.40 4.34 2.09
N THR A 418 18.72 4.38 2.27
CA THR A 418 19.56 5.42 1.65
C THR A 418 19.50 5.27 0.15
N TYR A 419 19.19 6.34 -0.57
CA TYR A 419 19.31 6.36 -2.02
C TYR A 419 20.78 6.40 -2.39
N VAL A 420 21.21 5.42 -3.18
CA VAL A 420 22.52 5.42 -3.82
C VAL A 420 22.29 5.82 -5.27
N PRO A 421 22.64 7.05 -5.68
CA PRO A 421 22.44 7.48 -7.06
C PRO A 421 23.27 6.61 -8.00
N VAL A 422 22.62 6.09 -9.06
CA VAL A 422 23.33 5.44 -10.17
C VAL A 422 24.14 6.52 -10.88
N LEU A 423 25.47 6.35 -10.89
CA LEU A 423 26.37 7.31 -11.54
C LEU A 423 26.55 6.94 -13.00
N ARG A 424 26.15 7.83 -13.92
CA ARG A 424 26.54 7.75 -15.32
C ARG A 424 28.06 7.96 -15.42
N GLN A 425 28.76 7.01 -15.99
CA GLN A 425 30.18 7.12 -16.29
C GLN A 425 30.40 7.12 -17.80
N LEU A 426 31.28 8.01 -18.26
CA LEU A 426 31.60 8.16 -19.69
C LEU A 426 32.47 6.98 -20.12
N TYR A 427 32.02 6.16 -21.07
CA TYR A 427 32.79 4.99 -21.50
C TYR A 427 34.17 5.37 -22.05
N THR A 428 34.23 6.46 -22.83
CA THR A 428 35.48 6.97 -23.41
C THR A 428 36.27 7.89 -22.47
N GLY A 429 35.79 8.10 -21.22
CA GLY A 429 36.38 9.00 -20.23
C GLY A 429 36.10 10.49 -20.44
N LYS A 430 35.48 10.89 -21.55
CA LYS A 430 35.04 12.26 -21.85
C LYS A 430 33.81 12.23 -22.77
N PRO A 431 33.03 13.32 -22.89
CA PRO A 431 31.95 13.37 -23.86
C PRO A 431 32.48 13.18 -25.29
N ILE A 432 31.74 12.47 -26.13
CA ILE A 432 32.09 12.29 -27.54
C ILE A 432 31.86 13.60 -28.28
N GLU A 433 32.89 14.13 -28.93
CA GLU A 433 32.82 15.42 -29.63
C GLU A 433 32.07 15.29 -30.97
N ILE A 434 31.13 16.20 -31.22
CA ILE A 434 30.35 16.30 -32.47
C ILE A 434 30.61 17.67 -33.11
N PRO A 435 31.16 17.76 -34.35
CA PRO A 435 31.32 16.69 -35.34
C PRO A 435 32.42 15.68 -34.97
N GLY A 436 32.19 14.42 -35.33
CA GLY A 436 33.00 13.28 -34.95
C GLY A 436 32.24 11.97 -35.11
N ARG A 437 32.86 10.86 -34.66
CA ARG A 437 32.28 9.52 -34.70
C ARG A 437 31.77 9.11 -33.33
N VAL A 438 30.58 8.53 -33.29
CA VAL A 438 30.04 7.79 -32.15
C VAL A 438 30.07 6.31 -32.52
N GLU A 439 31.01 5.55 -31.97
CA GLU A 439 30.99 4.07 -32.08
C GLU A 439 29.81 3.54 -31.25
N ALA A 440 29.05 2.59 -31.78
CA ALA A 440 27.82 2.12 -31.15
C ALA A 440 28.08 1.35 -29.84
N GLU A 441 29.22 0.67 -29.75
CA GLU A 441 29.64 -0.05 -28.55
C GLU A 441 30.12 0.86 -27.41
N ASN A 442 30.29 2.17 -27.67
CA ASN A 442 30.82 3.16 -26.71
C ASN A 442 29.73 3.91 -25.92
N PHE A 443 28.58 3.28 -25.68
CA PHE A 443 27.50 3.84 -24.84
C PHE A 443 27.94 4.05 -23.38
N ASP A 444 27.36 5.01 -22.68
CA ASP A 444 27.75 5.35 -21.30
C ASP A 444 27.56 4.17 -20.34
N ILE A 445 28.50 4.02 -19.40
CA ILE A 445 28.46 3.01 -18.35
C ILE A 445 27.44 3.44 -17.28
N GLY A 446 26.59 2.51 -16.85
CA GLY A 446 25.52 2.74 -15.89
C GLY A 446 24.77 1.45 -15.59
N GLU A 447 23.44 1.54 -15.49
CA GLU A 447 22.55 0.38 -15.28
C GLU A 447 21.49 0.30 -16.39
N ASP A 448 20.91 -0.90 -16.55
CA ASP A 448 19.76 -1.13 -17.41
C ASP A 448 18.58 -0.24 -16.99
N GLY A 449 17.93 0.40 -17.97
CA GLY A 449 16.92 1.42 -17.75
C GLY A 449 17.45 2.82 -17.46
N PHE A 450 18.78 3.01 -17.28
CA PHE A 450 19.39 4.32 -17.04
C PHE A 450 20.27 4.83 -18.18
N THR A 451 21.33 4.12 -18.57
CA THR A 451 22.22 4.51 -19.69
C THR A 451 22.08 3.62 -20.92
N TYR A 452 21.41 2.49 -20.79
CA TYR A 452 21.02 1.60 -21.88
C TYR A 452 19.76 0.82 -21.47
N HIS A 453 19.11 0.15 -22.41
CA HIS A 453 18.14 -0.89 -22.12
C HIS A 453 18.27 -2.05 -23.09
N ASP A 454 18.32 -3.26 -22.55
CA ASP A 454 18.34 -4.53 -23.27
C ASP A 454 17.23 -5.45 -22.77
N SER A 455 16.64 -6.26 -23.64
CA SER A 455 15.63 -7.24 -23.24
C SER A 455 16.24 -8.50 -22.63
N ASP A 456 17.52 -8.78 -22.92
CA ASP A 456 18.30 -9.84 -22.31
C ASP A 456 19.05 -9.37 -21.07
N SER A 457 19.40 -10.32 -20.20
CA SER A 457 20.09 -10.03 -18.92
C SER A 457 21.61 -10.08 -19.03
N LYS A 458 22.16 -10.45 -20.19
CA LYS A 458 23.59 -10.68 -20.42
C LYS A 458 23.91 -10.50 -21.90
N ASN A 459 25.09 -9.92 -22.15
CA ASN A 459 25.73 -9.96 -23.46
C ASN A 459 26.04 -11.44 -23.82
N THR A 460 25.36 -11.92 -24.86
CA THR A 460 25.36 -13.31 -25.31
C THR A 460 26.65 -13.70 -26.03
N THR A 461 27.39 -12.73 -26.59
CA THR A 461 28.68 -12.97 -27.24
C THR A 461 29.82 -13.01 -26.22
N GLY A 462 29.71 -12.21 -25.15
CA GLY A 462 30.75 -11.98 -24.16
C GLY A 462 31.89 -11.04 -24.63
N ASP A 463 31.78 -10.41 -25.80
CA ASP A 463 32.82 -9.52 -26.33
C ASP A 463 32.74 -8.10 -25.73
N LEU A 464 33.91 -7.48 -25.56
CA LEU A 464 34.19 -6.11 -25.11
C LEU A 464 33.64 -5.71 -23.72
N ARG A 465 32.33 -5.86 -23.50
CA ARG A 465 31.59 -5.42 -22.30
C ARG A 465 30.77 -6.58 -21.71
N PRO A 466 31.42 -7.68 -21.27
CA PRO A 466 30.73 -8.92 -20.86
C PRO A 466 29.87 -8.79 -19.59
N ASN A 467 30.00 -7.69 -18.84
CA ASN A 467 29.24 -7.43 -17.62
C ASN A 467 27.98 -6.58 -17.85
N GLU A 468 27.78 -6.11 -19.08
CA GLU A 468 26.60 -5.35 -19.50
C GLU A 468 25.75 -6.24 -20.42
N PRO A 469 24.44 -6.02 -20.52
CA PRO A 469 23.57 -6.92 -21.28
C PRO A 469 23.66 -6.74 -22.80
N ILE A 470 24.21 -5.61 -23.27
CA ILE A 470 24.26 -5.26 -24.69
C ILE A 470 25.13 -6.23 -25.49
N ASP A 471 24.53 -6.84 -26.52
CA ASP A 471 25.21 -7.74 -27.43
C ASP A 471 26.17 -7.00 -28.36
N ILE A 472 27.46 -7.27 -28.20
CA ILE A 472 28.53 -6.67 -29.00
C ILE A 472 29.28 -7.77 -29.73
N TYR A 473 29.49 -7.68 -31.03
CA TYR A 473 30.23 -8.69 -31.79
C TYR A 473 31.57 -8.14 -32.27
N ASN A 474 32.66 -8.82 -31.94
CA ASN A 474 34.01 -8.45 -32.39
C ASN A 474 34.29 -8.95 -33.82
N LEU A 475 34.45 -8.03 -34.77
CA LEU A 475 34.82 -8.36 -36.17
C LEU A 475 36.34 -8.43 -36.40
N GLY A 476 37.15 -8.18 -35.37
CA GLY A 476 38.61 -8.05 -35.45
C GLY A 476 39.06 -6.64 -35.84
N ASN A 477 40.37 -6.37 -35.71
CA ASN A 477 40.98 -5.06 -36.01
C ASN A 477 40.33 -3.86 -35.29
N ASN A 478 39.92 -4.04 -34.03
CA ASN A 478 39.19 -3.05 -33.24
C ASN A 478 37.88 -2.57 -33.88
N LYS A 479 37.20 -3.45 -34.61
CA LYS A 479 35.88 -3.20 -35.17
C LYS A 479 34.84 -4.04 -34.45
N TYR A 480 33.77 -3.40 -33.99
CA TYR A 480 32.67 -4.04 -33.27
C TYR A 480 31.34 -3.67 -33.91
N TYR A 481 30.35 -4.54 -33.78
CA TYR A 481 28.96 -4.20 -34.03
C TYR A 481 28.15 -4.39 -32.76
N VAL A 482 27.21 -3.50 -32.50
CA VAL A 482 26.10 -3.82 -31.61
C VAL A 482 25.09 -4.65 -32.41
N ILE A 483 24.81 -5.86 -31.94
CA ILE A 483 24.01 -6.87 -32.63
C ILE A 483 22.70 -7.15 -31.88
N ASP A 484 21.86 -8.01 -32.45
CA ASP A 484 20.64 -8.53 -31.82
C ASP A 484 19.67 -7.48 -31.24
N ASN A 485 19.74 -6.25 -31.75
CA ASN A 485 18.94 -5.13 -31.27
C ASN A 485 17.41 -5.30 -31.50
N TYR A 486 16.64 -5.61 -30.46
CA TYR A 486 15.19 -5.80 -30.51
C TYR A 486 14.39 -4.47 -30.39
N PRO A 487 13.16 -4.43 -30.92
CA PRO A 487 12.24 -3.30 -30.71
C PRO A 487 12.06 -2.93 -29.23
N GLY A 488 12.34 -1.67 -28.90
CA GLY A 488 12.24 -1.13 -27.53
C GLY A 488 13.59 -0.96 -26.82
N GLU A 489 14.65 -1.57 -27.33
CA GLU A 489 16.01 -1.42 -26.80
C GLU A 489 16.64 -0.08 -27.19
N TRP A 490 17.58 0.40 -26.38
CA TRP A 490 18.24 1.68 -26.62
C TRP A 490 19.59 1.81 -25.92
N LEU A 491 20.43 2.70 -26.47
CA LEU A 491 21.76 3.02 -25.96
C LEU A 491 21.89 4.54 -25.81
N GLU A 492 22.50 5.01 -24.71
CA GLU A 492 22.80 6.42 -24.50
C GLU A 492 24.28 6.75 -24.45
N TYR A 493 24.60 7.93 -24.96
CA TYR A 493 25.96 8.45 -25.08
C TYR A 493 25.98 9.89 -24.60
N SER A 494 26.99 10.25 -23.81
CA SER A 494 27.28 11.64 -23.51
C SER A 494 28.06 12.26 -24.67
N VAL A 495 27.47 13.25 -25.32
CA VAL A 495 28.03 13.92 -26.50
C VAL A 495 28.19 15.42 -26.24
N ASN A 496 29.21 16.04 -26.83
CA ASN A 496 29.39 17.49 -26.80
C ASN A 496 29.32 18.06 -28.21
N ILE A 497 28.27 18.82 -28.49
CA ILE A 497 28.05 19.41 -29.81
C ILE A 497 28.83 20.72 -29.87
N ALA A 498 29.94 20.74 -30.60
CA ALA A 498 30.86 21.86 -30.63
C ALA A 498 30.21 23.17 -31.09
N LYS A 499 29.27 23.11 -32.05
CA LYS A 499 28.55 24.28 -32.57
C LYS A 499 27.13 23.94 -32.99
N LYS A 500 26.17 24.81 -32.68
CA LYS A 500 24.81 24.73 -33.22
C LYS A 500 24.83 24.69 -34.74
N GLY A 501 23.94 23.89 -35.35
CA GLY A 501 23.74 23.87 -36.79
C GLY A 501 23.17 22.55 -37.31
N THR A 502 23.12 22.43 -38.63
CA THR A 502 22.74 21.19 -39.32
C THR A 502 23.94 20.26 -39.40
N TYR A 503 23.70 18.99 -39.10
CA TYR A 503 24.69 17.92 -39.19
C TYR A 503 24.17 16.86 -40.16
N ASP A 504 25.02 16.47 -41.10
CA ASP A 504 24.88 15.25 -41.87
C ASP A 504 25.37 14.10 -41.01
N ILE A 505 24.53 13.07 -40.87
CA ILE A 505 24.79 11.90 -40.04
C ILE A 505 24.80 10.68 -40.95
N GLU A 506 25.88 9.90 -40.89
CA GLU A 506 26.03 8.63 -41.62
C GLU A 506 26.09 7.49 -40.61
N ALA A 507 25.07 6.64 -40.57
CA ALA A 507 25.06 5.44 -39.75
C ALA A 507 25.55 4.23 -40.57
N SER A 508 26.57 3.52 -40.08
CA SER A 508 27.12 2.31 -40.70
C SER A 508 26.38 1.08 -40.21
N ILE A 509 25.63 0.42 -41.11
CA ILE A 509 24.66 -0.62 -40.79
C ILE A 509 24.89 -1.87 -41.64
N ALA A 510 24.92 -3.05 -40.99
CA ALA A 510 24.88 -4.35 -41.65
C ALA A 510 23.52 -5.00 -41.41
N ALA A 511 22.77 -5.30 -42.47
CA ALA A 511 21.45 -5.91 -42.37
C ALA A 511 21.20 -6.86 -43.55
N PHE A 512 20.95 -8.14 -43.26
CA PHE A 512 20.82 -9.15 -44.32
C PHE A 512 19.65 -8.86 -45.26
N THR A 513 18.47 -8.60 -44.70
CA THR A 513 17.25 -8.25 -45.46
C THR A 513 16.99 -6.74 -45.50
N GLY A 514 17.55 -5.98 -44.56
CA GLY A 514 17.25 -4.56 -44.36
C GLY A 514 15.82 -4.33 -43.86
N GLY A 515 15.44 -3.06 -43.73
CA GLY A 515 14.07 -2.66 -43.44
C GLY A 515 13.70 -2.50 -41.97
N GLY A 516 14.53 -2.98 -41.04
CA GLY A 516 14.44 -2.58 -39.64
C GLY A 516 14.65 -1.08 -39.47
N THR A 517 14.19 -0.54 -38.34
CA THR A 517 14.18 0.91 -38.14
C THR A 517 14.71 1.34 -36.79
N PHE A 518 15.27 2.55 -36.75
CA PHE A 518 15.78 3.18 -35.54
C PHE A 518 15.53 4.69 -35.55
N LYS A 519 15.77 5.31 -34.39
CA LYS A 519 15.79 6.76 -34.22
C LYS A 519 16.99 7.20 -33.41
N VAL A 520 17.37 8.45 -33.60
CA VAL A 520 18.39 9.14 -32.80
C VAL A 520 17.76 10.37 -32.17
N LYS A 521 17.92 10.53 -30.85
CA LYS A 521 17.53 11.72 -30.11
C LYS A 521 18.75 12.33 -29.44
N ILE A 522 19.00 13.61 -29.62
CA ILE A 522 20.10 14.34 -28.97
C ILE A 522 19.51 15.52 -28.21
N GLY A 523 19.55 15.44 -26.88
CA GLY A 523 18.87 16.40 -26.01
C GLY A 523 17.36 16.47 -26.31
N ILE A 524 16.92 17.60 -26.85
CA ILE A 524 15.51 17.83 -27.22
C ILE A 524 15.20 17.52 -28.69
N VAL A 525 16.22 17.26 -29.52
CA VAL A 525 16.07 17.08 -30.97
C VAL A 525 15.96 15.60 -31.28
N GLU A 526 14.94 15.19 -32.04
CA GLU A 526 14.73 13.79 -32.46
C GLU A 526 14.74 13.70 -33.99
N SER A 527 15.34 12.65 -34.54
CA SER A 527 15.32 12.35 -35.96
C SER A 527 13.96 11.81 -36.42
N ASP A 528 13.73 11.81 -37.75
CA ASP A 528 12.74 10.93 -38.35
C ASP A 528 13.11 9.44 -38.11
N ILE A 529 12.16 8.53 -38.36
CA ILE A 529 12.43 7.09 -38.35
C ILE A 529 13.37 6.75 -39.52
N ILE A 530 14.55 6.21 -39.20
CA ILE A 530 15.56 5.84 -40.19
C ILE A 530 15.44 4.34 -40.48
N LYS A 531 15.45 3.99 -41.76
CA LYS A 531 15.33 2.61 -42.24
C LYS A 531 16.69 2.03 -42.58
N ALA A 532 17.02 0.88 -42.00
CA ALA A 532 18.25 0.14 -42.27
C ALA A 532 18.32 -0.31 -43.74
N PRO A 533 19.44 -0.06 -44.45
CA PRO A 533 19.61 -0.50 -45.83
C PRO A 533 19.82 -2.01 -45.91
N THR A 534 19.48 -2.62 -47.05
CA THR A 534 19.81 -4.04 -47.31
C THR A 534 21.28 -4.19 -47.72
N THR A 535 22.03 -5.02 -46.99
CA THR A 535 23.44 -5.32 -47.27
C THR A 535 23.69 -6.77 -47.70
N VAL A 536 22.72 -7.68 -47.53
CA VAL A 536 22.87 -9.14 -47.74
C VAL A 536 24.09 -9.72 -47.00
N SER A 537 24.48 -9.09 -45.88
CA SER A 537 25.63 -9.50 -45.08
C SER A 537 25.49 -9.00 -43.64
N TRP A 538 25.82 -9.85 -42.67
CA TRP A 538 25.92 -9.48 -41.25
C TRP A 538 27.27 -8.86 -40.89
N ILE A 539 28.25 -8.88 -41.79
CA ILE A 539 29.61 -8.37 -41.55
C ILE A 539 29.95 -7.16 -42.43
N ASN A 540 29.35 -7.05 -43.63
CA ASN A 540 29.60 -5.94 -44.54
C ASN A 540 28.50 -4.88 -44.41
N ALA A 541 28.86 -3.73 -43.84
CA ALA A 541 27.95 -2.61 -43.64
C ALA A 541 27.81 -1.72 -44.89
N LYS A 542 26.67 -1.02 -44.99
CA LYS A 542 26.44 0.13 -45.86
C LYS A 542 26.01 1.31 -44.99
N THR A 543 26.28 2.52 -45.46
CA THR A 543 25.84 3.72 -44.77
C THR A 543 24.41 4.12 -45.14
N VAL A 544 23.68 4.65 -44.17
CA VAL A 544 22.43 5.41 -44.38
C VAL A 544 22.62 6.82 -43.86
N SER A 545 22.18 7.82 -44.63
CA SER A 545 22.40 9.23 -44.32
C SER A 545 21.09 9.94 -43.95
N PHE A 546 21.16 10.84 -42.98
CA PHE A 546 20.06 11.72 -42.58
C PHE A 546 20.61 13.00 -41.95
N GLN A 547 19.75 13.98 -41.71
CA GLN A 547 20.14 15.28 -41.15
C GLN A 547 19.44 15.57 -39.83
N MET A 548 20.14 16.24 -38.92
CA MET A 548 19.57 16.79 -37.69
C MET A 548 20.08 18.21 -37.45
N ASN A 549 19.20 19.07 -36.91
CA ASN A 549 19.54 20.43 -36.48
C ASN A 549 19.83 20.41 -34.98
N LEU A 550 21.11 20.42 -34.61
CA LEU A 550 21.55 20.21 -33.24
C LEU A 550 21.86 21.53 -32.52
N GLU A 551 21.51 21.60 -31.23
CA GLU A 551 21.95 22.66 -30.33
C GLU A 551 23.39 22.40 -29.85
N ALA A 552 24.14 23.45 -29.49
CA ALA A 552 25.50 23.31 -28.99
C ALA A 552 25.54 22.85 -27.52
N GLY A 553 26.66 22.25 -27.12
CA GLY A 553 26.98 21.91 -25.73
C GLY A 553 26.79 20.43 -25.39
N LEU A 554 27.03 20.12 -24.10
CA LEU A 554 26.93 18.78 -23.54
C LEU A 554 25.47 18.30 -23.51
N GLN A 555 25.20 17.16 -24.14
CA GLN A 555 23.87 16.57 -24.26
C GLN A 555 23.95 15.04 -24.22
N ILE A 556 22.81 14.40 -24.01
CA ILE A 556 22.67 12.96 -24.15
C ILE A 556 22.12 12.64 -25.54
N MET A 557 22.84 11.78 -26.25
CA MET A 557 22.36 11.11 -27.46
C MET A 557 21.76 9.76 -27.07
N ARG A 558 20.55 9.46 -27.52
CA ARG A 558 19.91 8.15 -27.41
C ARG A 558 19.70 7.56 -28.80
N LEU A 559 20.22 6.37 -29.02
CA LEU A 559 19.91 5.49 -30.16
C LEU A 559 18.82 4.51 -29.73
N THR A 560 17.71 4.43 -30.46
CA THR A 560 16.58 3.55 -30.11
C THR A 560 16.20 2.66 -31.28
N PHE A 561 16.02 1.37 -31.03
CA PHE A 561 15.63 0.37 -32.01
C PHE A 561 14.09 0.20 -32.00
N ILE A 562 13.47 0.34 -33.17
CA ILE A 562 12.01 0.57 -33.28
C ILE A 562 11.29 -0.63 -33.88
N GLU A 563 11.70 -1.10 -35.05
CA GLU A 563 11.05 -2.22 -35.75
C GLU A 563 12.06 -3.19 -36.37
N LYS A 564 11.64 -4.45 -36.48
CA LYS A 564 12.31 -5.53 -37.21
C LYS A 564 12.16 -5.35 -38.74
N PRO A 565 12.96 -6.05 -39.58
CA PRO A 565 14.00 -7.06 -39.28
C PRO A 565 15.22 -6.55 -38.50
N LEU A 566 15.95 -7.44 -37.82
CA LEU A 566 17.17 -7.09 -37.08
C LEU A 566 18.26 -6.54 -38.02
N PHE A 567 19.08 -5.65 -37.48
CA PHE A 567 20.27 -5.11 -38.13
C PHE A 567 21.36 -4.83 -37.08
N TYR A 568 22.60 -4.77 -37.54
CA TYR A 568 23.77 -4.50 -36.72
C TYR A 568 24.30 -3.11 -37.02
N ILE A 569 24.76 -2.41 -36.00
CA ILE A 569 25.26 -1.03 -36.13
C ILE A 569 26.69 -0.93 -35.62
N ASP A 570 27.52 -0.24 -36.41
CA ASP A 570 28.94 -0.01 -36.17
C ASP A 570 29.12 1.35 -35.50
N PHE A 571 28.75 2.42 -36.21
CA PHE A 571 28.93 3.78 -35.74
C PHE A 571 27.96 4.75 -36.41
N LEU A 572 27.91 5.97 -35.86
CA LEU A 572 27.33 7.15 -36.48
C LEU A 572 28.39 8.23 -36.64
N ASP A 573 28.62 8.65 -37.88
CA ASP A 573 29.53 9.75 -38.22
C ASP A 573 28.76 11.05 -38.39
N PHE A 574 29.12 12.07 -37.59
CA PHE A 574 28.51 13.39 -37.63
C PHE A 574 29.43 14.39 -38.32
N LYS A 575 28.96 14.95 -39.43
CA LYS A 575 29.65 16.02 -40.17
C LYS A 575 28.80 17.27 -40.13
N ARG A 576 29.34 18.35 -39.57
CA ARG A 576 28.63 19.63 -39.59
C ARG A 576 28.53 20.13 -41.02
N VAL A 577 27.32 20.42 -41.46
CA VAL A 577 27.08 21.09 -42.73
C VAL A 577 27.61 22.51 -42.59
N ILE A 578 28.67 22.82 -43.33
CA ILE A 578 29.13 24.21 -43.47
C ILE A 578 28.24 24.84 -44.54
N PRO A 579 27.44 25.86 -44.21
CA PRO A 579 26.73 26.60 -45.25
C PRO A 579 27.78 27.12 -46.24
N VAL A 580 27.72 26.67 -47.50
CA VAL A 580 28.59 27.20 -48.55
C VAL A 580 28.28 28.68 -48.65
N GLY A 581 29.23 29.52 -48.24
CA GLY A 581 29.10 30.97 -48.31
C GLY A 581 28.73 31.40 -49.73
N ASN A 582 27.77 32.32 -49.81
CA ASN A 582 27.24 32.93 -51.03
C ASN A 582 28.25 32.95 -52.20
N GLN A 583 28.08 32.08 -53.20
CA GLN A 583 28.71 32.33 -54.50
C GLN A 583 28.08 33.60 -55.09
N SER A 584 28.88 34.65 -55.24
CA SER A 584 28.47 35.88 -55.90
C SER A 584 28.17 35.59 -57.38
N LEU A 585 26.90 35.64 -57.76
CA LEU A 585 26.50 35.75 -59.15
C LEU A 585 26.23 37.25 -59.42
N SER A 586 26.92 37.79 -60.41
CA SER A 586 27.02 39.20 -60.82
C SER A 586 25.70 39.97 -60.80
N SER A 587 25.71 41.21 -60.29
CA SER A 587 24.67 42.20 -60.57
C SER A 587 24.90 42.80 -61.96
N GLU A 588 23.93 42.65 -62.85
CA GLU A 588 23.88 43.39 -64.13
C GLU A 588 22.65 44.28 -64.10
N ASN A 589 22.80 45.55 -64.51
CA ASN A 589 21.70 46.50 -64.71
C ASN A 589 20.68 46.59 -63.55
N GLY A 590 21.12 46.49 -62.30
CA GLY A 590 20.26 46.64 -61.12
C GLY A 590 19.47 45.38 -60.72
N ILE A 591 19.61 44.25 -61.42
CA ILE A 591 19.03 42.97 -61.01
C ILE A 591 20.14 42.05 -60.49
N SER A 592 19.92 41.51 -59.29
CA SER A 592 20.79 40.51 -58.66
C SER A 592 20.04 39.19 -58.49
N ILE A 593 20.69 38.10 -58.89
CA ILE A 593 20.17 36.74 -58.72
C ILE A 593 21.20 35.99 -57.88
N ARG A 594 20.78 35.56 -56.69
CA ARG A 594 21.60 34.80 -55.73
C ARG A 594 20.98 33.42 -55.54
N GLN A 595 21.77 32.47 -55.09
CA GLN A 595 21.25 31.14 -54.75
C GLN A 595 21.85 30.62 -53.45
N ASN A 596 21.02 29.92 -52.68
CA ASN A 596 21.45 29.04 -51.59
C ASN A 596 21.03 27.59 -51.94
N ASN A 597 21.23 26.63 -51.03
CA ASN A 597 20.92 25.22 -51.31
C ASN A 597 19.42 24.97 -51.59
N ASN A 598 18.54 25.77 -50.99
CA ASN A 598 17.10 25.52 -51.01
C ASN A 598 16.33 26.50 -51.89
N GLU A 599 16.92 27.66 -52.22
CA GLU A 599 16.22 28.77 -52.84
C GLU A 599 17.09 29.55 -53.84
N LEU A 600 16.41 30.19 -54.80
CA LEU A 600 16.91 31.30 -55.59
C LEU A 600 16.38 32.60 -55.01
N ILE A 601 17.23 33.60 -54.85
CA ILE A 601 16.88 34.91 -54.31
C ILE A 601 17.08 35.94 -55.41
N ILE A 602 15.99 36.57 -55.85
CA ILE A 602 16.03 37.60 -56.89
C ILE A 602 15.75 38.94 -56.21
N HIS A 603 16.61 39.91 -56.47
CA HIS A 603 16.45 41.28 -56.00
C HIS A 603 16.72 42.27 -57.13
N SER A 604 15.69 43.01 -57.52
CA SER A 604 15.74 44.11 -58.47
C SER A 604 15.75 45.45 -57.74
N THR A 605 16.66 46.32 -58.18
CA THR A 605 16.77 47.73 -57.77
C THR A 605 16.43 48.67 -58.92
N THR A 606 15.86 48.14 -60.01
CA THR A 606 15.42 48.92 -61.16
C THR A 606 14.23 49.82 -60.79
N GLU A 607 14.15 51.01 -61.39
CA GLU A 607 12.98 51.90 -61.21
C GLU A 607 11.69 51.30 -61.76
N LYS A 608 11.80 50.40 -62.75
CA LYS A 608 10.67 49.67 -63.32
C LYS A 608 10.43 48.36 -62.54
N PRO A 609 9.16 47.92 -62.41
CA PRO A 609 8.85 46.66 -61.75
C PRO A 609 9.38 45.46 -62.54
N VAL A 610 9.58 44.33 -61.87
CA VAL A 610 9.88 43.07 -62.54
C VAL A 610 8.59 42.55 -63.17
N GLU A 611 8.59 42.38 -64.48
CA GLU A 611 7.41 41.93 -65.24
C GLU A 611 7.34 40.40 -65.27
N THR A 612 8.48 39.74 -65.49
CA THR A 612 8.57 38.29 -65.52
C THR A 612 9.87 37.77 -64.95
N CYS A 613 9.80 36.60 -64.30
CA CYS A 613 10.95 35.76 -64.01
C CYS A 613 10.64 34.34 -64.49
N ILE A 614 11.46 33.80 -65.39
CA ILE A 614 11.23 32.54 -66.06
C ILE A 614 12.44 31.63 -65.88
N ILE A 615 12.22 30.36 -65.55
CA ILE A 615 13.26 29.32 -65.49
C ILE A 615 13.08 28.42 -66.70
N TYR A 616 14.15 28.24 -67.47
CA TYR A 616 14.25 27.32 -68.59
C TYR A 616 15.21 26.18 -68.25
N ASP A 617 14.97 24.98 -68.77
CA ASP A 617 16.02 23.95 -68.85
C ASP A 617 17.06 24.29 -69.93
N ILE A 618 18.14 23.51 -70.01
CA ILE A 618 19.20 23.71 -71.00
C ILE A 618 18.73 23.52 -72.46
N LEU A 619 17.59 22.85 -72.67
CA LEU A 619 16.99 22.62 -73.99
C LEU A 619 16.03 23.75 -74.40
N GLY A 620 15.81 24.74 -73.52
CA GLY A 620 14.95 25.90 -73.76
C GLY A 620 13.49 25.69 -73.37
N ASN A 621 13.13 24.57 -72.73
CA ASN A 621 11.77 24.36 -72.24
C ASN A 621 11.52 25.19 -70.98
N GLN A 622 10.36 25.83 -70.90
CA GLN A 622 9.97 26.63 -69.74
C GLN A 622 9.55 25.73 -68.57
N ILE A 623 10.31 25.77 -67.48
CA ILE A 623 10.06 24.99 -66.25
C ILE A 623 9.08 25.72 -65.33
N LYS A 624 9.28 27.03 -65.13
CA LYS A 624 8.42 27.82 -64.24
C LYS A 624 8.44 29.30 -64.60
N THR A 625 7.31 29.97 -64.41
CA THR A 625 7.14 31.40 -64.70
C THR A 625 6.47 32.12 -63.53
N PHE A 626 7.05 33.25 -63.16
CA PHE A 626 6.53 34.20 -62.20
C PHE A 626 6.19 35.48 -62.94
N LYS A 627 4.92 35.91 -62.89
CA LYS A 627 4.46 37.15 -63.51
C LYS A 627 4.33 38.22 -62.42
N ASN A 628 4.82 39.42 -62.72
CA ASN A 628 4.82 40.57 -61.81
C ASN A 628 5.30 40.27 -60.39
N PRO A 629 6.44 39.56 -60.20
CA PRO A 629 6.92 39.29 -58.85
C PRO A 629 7.35 40.59 -58.15
N ALA A 630 7.37 40.57 -56.83
CA ALA A 630 7.90 41.67 -56.03
C ALA A 630 9.36 41.96 -56.41
N ALA A 631 9.84 43.19 -56.15
CA ALA A 631 11.23 43.57 -56.41
C ALA A 631 12.24 42.67 -55.67
N PHE A 632 11.84 42.11 -54.52
CA PHE A 632 12.58 41.06 -53.80
C PHE A 632 11.68 39.83 -53.64
N PHE A 633 12.14 38.67 -54.07
CA PHE A 633 11.40 37.41 -53.90
C PHE A 633 12.33 36.19 -53.95
N THR A 634 11.85 35.08 -53.38
CA THR A 634 12.55 33.80 -53.39
C THR A 634 11.79 32.74 -54.19
N ILE A 635 12.53 31.80 -54.77
CA ILE A 635 12.00 30.64 -55.48
C ILE A 635 12.58 29.40 -54.83
N SER A 636 11.73 28.55 -54.23
CA SER A 636 12.15 27.26 -53.69
C SER A 636 12.61 26.30 -54.80
N LYS A 637 13.70 25.58 -54.52
CA LYS A 637 14.31 24.54 -55.36
C LYS A 637 13.79 23.13 -55.08
N HIS A 638 13.02 22.91 -54.01
CA HIS A 638 12.61 21.55 -53.58
C HIS A 638 11.89 20.73 -54.68
N ASN A 639 11.26 21.39 -55.65
CA ASN A 639 10.54 20.75 -56.75
C ASN A 639 11.24 20.90 -58.12
N ILE A 640 12.52 21.32 -58.15
CA ILE A 640 13.32 21.43 -59.36
C ILE A 640 14.42 20.36 -59.30
N ARG A 641 14.46 19.45 -60.28
CA ARG A 641 15.47 18.39 -60.33
C ARG A 641 16.87 18.97 -60.45
N ALA A 642 17.87 18.27 -59.93
CA ALA A 642 19.28 18.62 -60.13
C ALA A 642 19.60 18.72 -61.64
N GLY A 643 20.33 19.75 -62.05
CA GLY A 643 20.60 20.05 -63.45
C GLY A 643 21.05 21.49 -63.72
N ILE A 644 21.28 21.79 -65.01
CA ILE A 644 21.67 23.12 -65.48
C ILE A 644 20.44 23.81 -66.09
N TYR A 645 20.18 25.04 -65.65
CA TYR A 645 19.03 25.85 -66.04
C TYR A 645 19.45 27.26 -66.48
N ILE A 646 18.56 27.97 -67.16
CA ILE A 646 18.68 29.41 -67.41
C ILE A 646 17.53 30.12 -66.70
N ILE A 647 17.85 31.06 -65.81
CA ILE A 647 16.87 31.98 -65.23
C ILE A 647 16.90 33.29 -66.02
N GLN A 648 15.73 33.80 -66.36
CA GLN A 648 15.56 35.03 -67.12
C GLN A 648 14.60 35.97 -66.39
N VAL A 649 15.06 37.19 -66.12
CA VAL A 649 14.26 38.23 -65.45
C VAL A 649 14.08 39.41 -66.40
N SER A 650 12.85 39.86 -66.59
CA SER A 650 12.50 41.00 -67.43
C SER A 650 11.94 42.15 -66.58
N SER A 651 12.44 43.35 -66.80
CA SER A 651 11.95 44.59 -66.18
C SER A 651 12.00 45.74 -67.19
N GLY A 652 10.85 46.21 -67.65
CA GLY A 652 10.78 47.18 -68.75
C GLY A 652 11.46 46.66 -70.02
N ASN A 653 12.32 47.49 -70.61
CA ASN A 653 13.09 47.11 -71.81
C ASN A 653 14.34 46.26 -71.49
N GLN A 654 14.58 45.94 -70.21
CA GLN A 654 15.74 45.15 -69.78
C GLN A 654 15.37 43.69 -69.59
N LYS A 655 16.24 42.80 -70.08
CA LYS A 655 16.12 41.35 -69.91
C LYS A 655 17.47 40.77 -69.55
N ILE A 656 17.54 40.07 -68.42
CA ILE A 656 18.78 39.46 -67.92
C ILE A 656 18.58 37.96 -67.86
N SER A 657 19.50 37.22 -68.47
CA SER A 657 19.55 35.75 -68.41
C SER A 657 20.81 35.31 -67.68
N LYS A 658 20.69 34.36 -66.75
CA LYS A 658 21.83 33.77 -66.04
C LYS A 658 21.74 32.25 -66.03
N LYS A 659 22.90 31.61 -66.20
CA LYS A 659 23.05 30.15 -66.01
C LYS A 659 22.98 29.83 -64.52
N LEU A 660 22.21 28.80 -64.20
CA LEU A 660 21.99 28.29 -62.86
C LEU A 660 22.37 26.80 -62.83
N ILE A 661 23.03 26.36 -61.76
CA ILE A 661 23.28 24.95 -61.48
C ILE A 661 22.55 24.62 -60.19
N ILE A 662 21.62 23.66 -60.25
CA ILE A 662 20.93 23.10 -59.09
C ILE A 662 21.56 21.72 -58.86
N ASN A 663 22.11 21.51 -57.67
CA ASN A 663 22.78 20.27 -57.26
C ASN A 663 21.81 19.33 -56.56
#